data_AF-A0A943EFC2-F1
#
_entry.id   AF-A0A943EFC2-F1
#
_cell.length_a   1.000
_cell.length_b   1.000
_cell.length_c   1.000
_cell.angle_alpha   90.00
_cell.angle_beta   90.00
_cell.angle_gamma   90.00
#
_symmetry.space_group_name_H-M   'P 1'
#
loop_
_entity.id
_entity.type
_entity.pdbx_description
1 polymer ?
#
loop_
_entity_poly.entity_id
_entity_poly.type
_entity_poly.pdbx_seq_one_letter_code
_entity_poly.pdbx_strand_id
1 'polypeptide(L)'
;MKKIVLVVLILVMTFPVSLQAMDNGSSIESYSTGTNIKGDCLAKNVELSNDLKGNLVVKDNGLGFIDNDDFLIRVNYPIKYFEIIDDLDNDKIKDVVLYVETNSGYSNFLIVSSKSSNVLYEMALTHENFNDQKGVFIENSIIRQIVCDKEYVYLIYDHHLLKINAKKKSIIYDYEEEDNIWKLILIDNQVIFTNQLGQLVSLDNTGNENYCKDISNPIEVNSNGNKFLVNLNLWDLLVFNDKLYISCENDKLYEVDYHNGEIIKELKLGIINQDDLVKRLKEQYSYDYVNSKETITITGVFSKAFNGYKLKQLKDDLMLVEAYLGDQDYQQIEMYGASNTGIKPSLLLVSDDFKLISKIKLEKYNLDCSNAVLSMYQGQEVIIIPSSFNKDVLRISVYSLDGKLLSQNDIKNLGIGLDKIKVSFSKYNDNYLLQINNGNSYIVHNDLKTVSFLGCSKIVNKVADVDDGLIVSNNQNGKLNELRKLGLNGKDDVLTNVIVSDKYMNNGFEAINYDDNSGQLLSLVNEINNKNEVIASHIVVIDMNNGKIIQDRKVLLEGNKYLVGNEIKYFSDLNGDEKSELLVDNCIIDGNSFTFKSYFDPIIEENGTVIEVGDLNNDKIVDYVNVGESEMRVYHSMHNGFEISYSKTDITKKYDKNLLNNQHVNVIGDLEHNGINLFIINARNSDGYQYYQVINPKDLSVRFNLLEDGVYDYGESFILSKIDFNQDGCDDLIFNKPSGSTINLLSGKDGKILQTVKLNPDSDDSMTAVVYDEIIPIQFSETKMIYQLEDINDDNVKELGYFYYDYYKDINTFKILDGKNYEQLKSCSLENIESSNNYAIPVLHQTKILINDGEYNQIYDYKKEQLVAGIKLDVTKARAMNGGRILIENNGQLYAFDDGCDFKLVDFNKHSDGKMKFKYQSDKNGQMSVYDQGKLVLVSNDKDISLKLLEGKHKLTFSYNDNAGKITHINQVVEVEKTSVFRYLIILCALIIFSGGLLLVIYPKYRLKKGSVKYGKDN
;
A
#
# COMPACT_ATOMS: atom_id res chain seq x y z
N MET A 1 6.83 -12.18 47.04
CA MET A 1 8.29 -12.04 47.17
C MET A 1 8.78 -11.20 45.99
N LYS A 2 9.57 -10.16 46.30
CA LYS A 2 9.95 -9.07 45.39
C LYS A 2 10.68 -9.59 44.13
N LYS A 3 10.10 -9.35 42.95
CA LYS A 3 10.81 -9.36 41.67
C LYS A 3 11.73 -8.14 41.65
N ILE A 4 13.02 -8.35 41.84
CA ILE A 4 14.03 -7.35 41.48
C ILE A 4 14.27 -7.53 39.99
N VAL A 5 13.66 -6.65 39.19
CA VAL A 5 14.05 -6.43 37.81
C VAL A 5 15.43 -5.78 37.86
N LEU A 6 16.46 -6.54 37.48
CA LEU A 6 17.76 -5.97 37.17
C LEU A 6 17.63 -5.33 35.79
N VAL A 7 17.25 -4.06 35.75
CA VAL A 7 17.43 -3.21 34.57
C VAL A 7 18.93 -3.05 34.39
N VAL A 8 19.53 -3.85 33.50
CA VAL A 8 20.86 -3.52 32.96
C VAL A 8 20.59 -2.49 31.87
N LEU A 9 20.77 -1.22 32.24
CA LEU A 9 20.89 -0.12 31.29
C LEU A 9 22.15 -0.38 30.46
N ILE A 10 22.01 -1.05 29.32
CA ILE A 10 23.04 -1.06 28.30
C ILE A 10 22.87 0.26 27.57
N LEU A 11 23.64 1.28 27.95
CA LEU A 11 23.92 2.41 27.08
C LEU A 11 24.66 1.87 25.86
N VAL A 12 23.93 1.47 24.83
CA VAL A 12 24.51 1.20 23.51
C VAL A 12 24.89 2.57 22.96
N MET A 13 26.17 2.94 23.07
CA MET A 13 26.72 3.97 22.19
C MET A 13 26.67 3.39 20.77
N THR A 14 25.62 3.71 20.02
CA THR A 14 25.55 3.46 18.59
C THR A 14 26.56 4.37 17.92
N PHE A 15 27.72 3.82 17.57
CA PHE A 15 28.62 4.50 16.63
C PHE A 15 27.97 4.40 15.24
N PRO A 16 27.75 5.53 14.53
CA PRO A 16 27.19 5.49 13.19
C PRO A 16 28.10 4.65 12.29
N VAL A 17 27.49 3.70 11.58
CA VAL A 17 28.20 2.80 10.67
C VAL A 17 28.36 3.51 9.34
N SER A 18 29.61 3.87 9.00
CA SER A 18 29.92 4.63 7.80
C SER A 18 29.54 3.88 6.53
N LEU A 19 28.88 4.58 5.61
CA LEU A 19 28.49 4.05 4.31
C LEU A 19 29.72 3.91 3.39
N GLN A 20 30.10 2.67 3.02
CA GLN A 20 31.08 2.43 1.94
C GLN A 20 30.37 2.15 0.61
N ALA A 21 30.91 2.70 -0.49
CA ALA A 21 30.41 2.48 -1.84
C ALA A 21 30.85 1.13 -2.41
N MET A 22 29.93 0.29 -2.90
CA MET A 22 30.22 -0.94 -3.68
C MET A 22 29.10 -1.30 -4.68
N ASP A 23 29.48 -2.14 -5.66
CA ASP A 23 28.82 -2.44 -6.95
C ASP A 23 27.39 -3.01 -6.90
N ASN A 24 26.53 -2.43 -7.76
CA ASN A 24 25.09 -2.66 -7.89
C ASN A 24 24.76 -3.91 -8.72
N GLY A 25 24.51 -5.04 -8.07
CA GLY A 25 23.66 -6.10 -8.62
C GLY A 25 22.29 -6.05 -7.96
N SER A 26 21.30 -5.39 -8.58
CA SER A 26 19.94 -5.34 -8.04
C SER A 26 19.30 -6.74 -8.07
N SER A 27 18.78 -7.21 -6.94
CA SER A 27 18.04 -8.48 -6.86
C SER A 27 16.60 -8.41 -7.37
N ILE A 28 16.17 -7.20 -7.72
CA ILE A 28 14.92 -6.95 -8.42
C ILE A 28 15.22 -6.29 -9.76
N GLU A 29 14.65 -6.84 -10.83
CA GLU A 29 14.83 -6.34 -12.19
C GLU A 29 13.48 -5.90 -12.76
N SER A 30 13.35 -4.61 -13.07
CA SER A 30 12.16 -4.11 -13.77
C SER A 30 12.15 -4.56 -15.23
N TYR A 31 10.96 -4.89 -15.75
CA TYR A 31 10.75 -5.14 -17.17
C TYR A 31 10.77 -3.85 -18.01
N SER A 32 10.54 -2.69 -17.38
CA SER A 32 10.65 -1.37 -18.01
C SER A 32 12.10 -1.03 -18.36
N THR A 33 12.30 -0.17 -19.37
CA THR A 33 13.64 0.24 -19.83
C THR A 33 13.89 1.74 -19.69
N GLY A 34 15.14 2.10 -19.39
CA GLY A 34 15.58 3.47 -19.14
C GLY A 34 15.94 3.68 -17.67
N THR A 35 16.22 4.92 -17.29
CA THR A 35 16.45 5.29 -15.89
C THR A 35 15.14 5.80 -15.30
N ASN A 36 14.63 5.16 -14.26
CA ASN A 36 13.39 5.63 -13.66
C ASN A 36 13.65 6.92 -12.86
N ILE A 37 12.81 7.92 -13.09
CA ILE A 37 12.74 9.12 -12.28
C ILE A 37 11.59 8.93 -11.28
N LYS A 38 11.96 8.72 -10.02
CA LYS A 38 11.03 8.37 -8.94
C LYS A 38 10.10 9.54 -8.63
N GLY A 39 8.80 9.26 -8.48
CA GLY A 39 7.81 10.27 -8.09
C GLY A 39 7.73 10.55 -6.59
N ASP A 40 8.39 9.74 -5.76
CA ASP A 40 8.27 9.77 -4.29
C ASP A 40 8.95 10.99 -3.67
N CYS A 41 9.90 11.59 -4.38
CA CYS A 41 10.67 12.74 -3.95
C CYS A 41 10.50 13.89 -4.96
N LEU A 42 9.98 15.01 -4.47
CA LEU A 42 9.63 16.15 -5.33
C LEU A 42 10.86 16.78 -5.97
N ALA A 43 10.76 17.06 -7.26
CA ALA A 43 11.76 17.79 -8.00
C ALA A 43 11.89 19.21 -7.47
N LYS A 44 13.11 19.76 -7.54
CA LYS A 44 13.38 21.14 -7.17
C LYS A 44 14.16 21.83 -8.27
N ASN A 45 13.74 23.04 -8.62
CA ASN A 45 14.56 23.92 -9.45
C ASN A 45 15.69 24.48 -8.59
N VAL A 46 16.93 24.14 -8.92
CA VAL A 46 18.11 24.45 -8.12
C VAL A 46 19.23 25.00 -8.99
N GLU A 47 20.10 25.77 -8.35
CA GLU A 47 21.37 26.24 -8.92
C GLU A 47 22.50 25.78 -8.01
N LEU A 48 23.25 24.76 -8.46
CA LEU A 48 24.42 24.25 -7.76
C LEU A 48 25.67 25.08 -8.11
N SER A 49 25.74 25.56 -9.34
CA SER A 49 26.71 26.55 -9.83
C SER A 49 26.16 27.23 -11.10
N ASN A 50 26.86 28.24 -11.62
CA ASN A 50 26.46 28.95 -12.85
C ASN A 50 26.20 27.99 -14.04
N ASP A 51 26.95 26.88 -14.10
CA ASP A 51 26.91 25.88 -15.17
C ASP A 51 26.03 24.66 -14.83
N LEU A 52 25.61 24.50 -13.57
CA LEU A 52 24.79 23.38 -13.09
C LEU A 52 23.53 23.91 -12.41
N LYS A 53 22.49 24.12 -13.22
CA LYS A 53 21.20 24.62 -12.78
C LYS A 53 20.06 23.97 -13.56
N GLY A 54 18.91 23.83 -12.92
CA GLY A 54 17.73 23.21 -13.52
C GLY A 54 16.91 22.43 -12.50
N ASN A 55 16.02 21.57 -12.97
CA ASN A 55 15.22 20.72 -12.09
C ASN A 55 16.00 19.45 -11.73
N LEU A 56 16.39 19.35 -10.45
CA LEU A 56 17.05 18.19 -9.87
C LEU A 56 15.99 17.17 -9.42
N VAL A 57 16.21 15.90 -9.74
CA VAL A 57 15.28 14.79 -9.51
C VAL A 57 16.00 13.56 -8.98
N VAL A 58 15.25 12.66 -8.31
CA VAL A 58 15.74 11.35 -7.88
C VAL A 58 15.67 10.36 -9.03
N LYS A 59 16.83 9.82 -9.40
CA LYS A 59 17.04 8.70 -10.33
C LYS A 59 17.32 7.43 -9.53
N ASP A 60 17.30 6.26 -10.17
CA ASP A 60 17.57 4.96 -9.51
C ASP A 60 18.90 4.91 -8.72
N ASN A 61 19.92 5.66 -9.15
CA ASN A 61 21.26 5.65 -8.55
C ASN A 61 21.66 6.98 -7.88
N GLY A 62 20.70 7.85 -7.54
CA GLY A 62 20.96 9.11 -6.83
C GLY A 62 20.22 10.32 -7.39
N LEU A 63 20.86 11.50 -7.44
CA LEU A 63 20.25 12.74 -7.92
C LEU A 63 20.86 13.19 -9.24
N GLY A 64 20.02 13.60 -10.20
CA GLY A 64 20.48 14.17 -11.47
C GLY A 64 19.52 15.22 -11.98
N PHE A 65 19.98 16.05 -12.92
CA PHE A 65 19.09 17.00 -13.59
C PHE A 65 18.27 16.30 -14.68
N ILE A 66 17.07 16.81 -14.94
CA ILE A 66 16.22 16.31 -16.02
C ILE A 66 16.89 16.53 -17.39
N ASP A 67 17.42 17.73 -17.64
CA ASP A 67 17.99 18.11 -18.95
C ASP A 67 19.51 17.89 -19.05
N ASN A 68 20.13 17.15 -18.11
CA ASN A 68 21.57 16.86 -18.11
C ASN A 68 21.85 15.46 -17.57
N ASP A 69 21.99 14.50 -18.48
CA ASP A 69 22.25 13.10 -18.15
C ASP A 69 23.69 12.81 -17.70
N ASP A 70 24.63 13.70 -18.01
CA ASP A 70 26.04 13.55 -17.62
C ASP A 70 26.28 13.86 -16.13
N PHE A 71 25.36 14.60 -15.50
CA PHE A 71 25.46 14.97 -14.09
C PHE A 71 24.67 13.99 -13.19
N LEU A 72 25.39 13.35 -12.26
CA LEU A 72 24.82 12.44 -11.28
C LEU A 72 25.55 12.54 -9.94
N ILE A 73 24.82 12.88 -8.88
CA ILE A 73 25.25 12.71 -7.50
C ILE A 73 24.86 11.29 -7.09
N ARG A 74 25.83 10.40 -6.95
CA ARG A 74 25.56 9.00 -6.63
C ARG A 74 25.18 8.85 -5.17
N VAL A 75 24.04 8.21 -4.93
CA VAL A 75 23.55 7.89 -3.59
C VAL A 75 23.03 6.45 -3.63
N ASN A 76 23.54 5.62 -2.72
CA ASN A 76 23.30 4.18 -2.73
C ASN A 76 22.04 3.77 -1.94
N TYR A 77 21.19 4.73 -1.59
CA TYR A 77 20.00 4.54 -0.77
C TYR A 77 18.81 5.27 -1.40
N PRO A 78 17.58 4.73 -1.27
CA PRO A 78 16.39 5.44 -1.70
C PRO A 78 16.31 6.81 -1.02
N ILE A 79 16.16 7.87 -1.81
CA ILE A 79 16.10 9.24 -1.31
C ILE A 79 14.64 9.59 -1.04
N LYS A 80 14.31 9.93 0.21
CA LYS A 80 12.97 10.38 0.63
C LYS A 80 12.81 11.89 0.48
N TYR A 81 13.89 12.65 0.69
CA TYR A 81 13.88 14.11 0.55
C TYR A 81 15.30 14.63 0.29
N PHE A 82 15.43 15.78 -0.40
CA PHE A 82 16.70 16.48 -0.52
C PHE A 82 16.54 18.00 -0.40
N GLU A 83 17.61 18.68 0.03
CA GLU A 83 17.72 20.15 0.06
C GLU A 83 19.12 20.59 -0.36
N ILE A 84 19.25 21.80 -0.91
CA ILE A 84 20.57 22.36 -1.30
C ILE A 84 21.17 23.13 -0.14
N ILE A 85 22.47 22.94 0.09
CA ILE A 85 23.26 23.67 1.10
C ILE A 85 24.46 24.35 0.43
N ASP A 86 25.03 25.38 1.07
CA ASP A 86 26.26 26.01 0.56
C ASP A 86 27.40 25.00 0.37
N ASP A 87 28.33 25.34 -0.53
CA ASP A 87 29.56 24.60 -0.80
C ASP A 87 30.40 24.42 0.48
N LEU A 88 30.37 23.21 1.06
CA LEU A 88 31.04 22.90 2.32
C LEU A 88 32.49 22.44 2.09
N ASP A 89 32.77 21.75 0.99
CA ASP A 89 34.10 21.24 0.65
C ASP A 89 34.96 22.25 -0.16
N ASN A 90 34.39 23.40 -0.50
CA ASN A 90 34.98 24.54 -1.21
C ASN A 90 35.40 24.20 -2.65
N ASP A 91 34.66 23.32 -3.32
CA ASP A 91 34.93 22.88 -4.69
C ASP A 91 34.27 23.74 -5.79
N LYS A 92 33.57 24.81 -5.36
CA LYS A 92 32.76 25.79 -6.11
C LYS A 92 31.39 25.30 -6.57
N ILE A 93 30.94 24.15 -6.10
CA ILE A 93 29.62 23.60 -6.37
C ILE A 93 28.90 23.43 -5.03
N LYS A 94 27.66 23.90 -4.93
CA LYS A 94 26.84 23.70 -3.73
C LYS A 94 26.58 22.21 -3.49
N ASP A 95 26.44 21.83 -2.23
CA ASP A 95 26.24 20.45 -1.80
C ASP A 95 24.76 20.12 -1.57
N VAL A 96 24.47 18.85 -1.28
CA VAL A 96 23.10 18.39 -1.06
C VAL A 96 22.95 17.71 0.29
N VAL A 97 21.90 18.08 1.02
CA VAL A 97 21.40 17.39 2.21
C VAL A 97 20.35 16.38 1.80
N LEU A 98 20.43 15.15 2.33
CA LEU A 98 19.57 14.04 1.97
C LEU A 98 18.94 13.42 3.22
N TYR A 99 17.64 13.17 3.13
CA TYR A 99 16.96 12.17 3.96
C TYR A 99 16.83 10.90 3.13
N VAL A 100 17.45 9.82 3.59
CA VAL A 100 17.48 8.53 2.89
C VAL A 100 16.76 7.46 3.69
N GLU A 101 16.22 6.50 2.97
CA GLU A 101 15.66 5.30 3.56
C GLU A 101 16.77 4.31 3.89
N THR A 102 16.91 4.02 5.18
CA THR A 102 17.83 3.02 5.71
C THR A 102 17.15 2.22 6.80
N ASN A 103 17.76 1.10 7.17
CA ASN A 103 17.33 0.32 8.33
C ASN A 103 17.56 1.09 9.62
N SER A 104 16.82 0.74 10.67
CA SER A 104 16.95 1.37 11.98
C SER A 104 18.38 1.33 12.52
N GLY A 105 18.88 2.48 12.98
CA GLY A 105 20.23 2.62 13.52
C GLY A 105 21.32 2.94 12.49
N TYR A 106 20.99 3.04 11.20
CA TYR A 106 21.89 3.57 10.17
C TYR A 106 21.74 5.08 10.02
N SER A 107 22.76 5.71 9.43
CA SER A 107 22.66 7.09 8.98
C SER A 107 21.48 7.24 8.02
N ASN A 108 20.44 7.96 8.44
CA ASN A 108 19.28 8.31 7.62
C ASN A 108 19.33 9.77 7.17
N PHE A 109 20.23 10.58 7.74
CA PHE A 109 20.52 11.95 7.34
C PHE A 109 21.96 12.06 6.81
N LEU A 110 22.12 12.56 5.58
CA LEU A 110 23.41 12.69 4.91
C LEU A 110 23.60 14.09 4.34
N ILE A 111 24.85 14.54 4.24
CA ILE A 111 25.26 15.67 3.41
C ILE A 111 26.31 15.14 2.44
N VAL A 112 26.09 15.34 1.15
CA VAL A 112 26.89 14.75 0.07
C VAL A 112 27.42 15.83 -0.85
N SER A 113 28.69 15.69 -1.22
CA SER A 113 29.34 16.55 -2.21
C SER A 113 28.71 16.37 -3.58
N SER A 114 28.19 17.44 -4.17
CA SER A 114 27.54 17.39 -5.49
C SER A 114 28.49 17.01 -6.62
N LYS A 115 29.80 17.25 -6.44
CA LYS A 115 30.82 16.97 -7.46
C LYS A 115 31.43 15.59 -7.32
N SER A 116 31.74 15.19 -6.09
CA SER A 116 32.48 13.95 -5.82
C SER A 116 31.60 12.79 -5.38
N SER A 117 30.31 13.06 -5.06
CA SER A 117 29.39 12.11 -4.42
C SER A 117 29.89 11.57 -3.06
N ASN A 118 30.90 12.21 -2.47
CA ASN A 118 31.41 11.82 -1.16
C ASN A 118 30.48 12.30 -0.06
N VAL A 119 30.24 11.46 0.96
CA VAL A 119 29.54 11.86 2.18
C VAL A 119 30.44 12.82 2.97
N LEU A 120 29.98 14.06 3.13
CA LEU A 120 30.64 15.11 3.89
C LEU A 120 30.25 15.07 5.37
N TYR A 121 29.00 14.71 5.66
CA TYR A 121 28.45 14.58 7.00
C TYR A 121 27.34 13.52 7.01
N GLU A 122 27.20 12.80 8.10
CA GLU A 122 26.12 11.83 8.28
C GLU A 122 25.69 11.76 9.75
N MET A 123 24.42 11.45 9.97
CA MET A 123 23.83 11.27 11.28
C MET A 123 22.75 10.19 11.22
N ALA A 124 22.67 9.36 12.26
CA ALA A 124 21.56 8.47 12.51
C ALA A 124 20.60 9.15 13.49
N LEU A 125 19.44 9.58 12.99
CA LEU A 125 18.35 10.11 13.81
C LEU A 125 17.42 8.96 14.18
N THR A 126 17.35 8.67 15.47
CA THR A 126 16.64 7.50 16.00
C THR A 126 15.94 7.80 17.32
N HIS A 127 14.87 7.07 17.60
CA HIS A 127 14.24 7.04 18.92
C HIS A 127 14.12 5.60 19.44
N GLU A 128 13.97 5.45 20.75
CA GLU A 128 13.67 4.16 21.36
C GLU A 128 12.17 3.89 21.31
N ASN A 129 11.80 2.70 20.85
CA ASN A 129 10.44 2.20 20.88
C ASN A 129 10.38 0.88 21.66
N PHE A 130 9.17 0.48 22.08
CA PHE A 130 8.95 -0.74 22.84
C PHE A 130 7.77 -1.53 22.27
N ASN A 131 8.01 -2.82 22.06
CA ASN A 131 6.96 -3.79 21.75
C ASN A 131 7.18 -5.04 22.61
N ASP A 132 6.11 -5.64 23.11
CA ASP A 132 6.14 -6.86 23.92
C ASP A 132 6.90 -8.04 23.25
N GLN A 133 6.91 -8.11 21.91
CA GLN A 133 7.61 -9.14 21.13
C GLN A 133 9.08 -8.82 20.86
N LYS A 134 9.41 -7.54 20.58
CA LYS A 134 10.77 -7.07 20.21
C LYS A 134 11.58 -6.56 21.42
N GLY A 135 10.94 -6.31 22.56
CA GLY A 135 11.52 -5.59 23.69
C GLY A 135 11.70 -4.11 23.38
N VAL A 136 12.71 -3.48 23.99
CA VAL A 136 13.16 -2.13 23.59
C VAL A 136 13.97 -2.27 22.31
N PHE A 137 13.62 -1.52 21.29
CA PHE A 137 14.32 -1.50 20.02
C PHE A 137 14.45 -0.07 19.50
N ILE A 138 15.42 0.15 18.63
CA ILE A 138 15.71 1.46 18.05
C ILE A 138 14.98 1.54 16.71
N GLU A 139 14.29 2.65 16.47
CA GLU A 139 13.66 2.98 15.20
C GLU A 139 14.27 4.25 14.61
N ASN A 140 14.27 4.34 13.28
CA ASN A 140 14.62 5.57 12.60
C ASN A 140 13.54 6.64 12.84
N SER A 141 13.98 7.83 13.26
CA SER A 141 13.12 9.00 13.40
C SER A 141 12.54 9.45 12.05
N ILE A 142 11.35 10.04 12.10
CA ILE A 142 10.69 10.57 10.91
C ILE A 142 11.10 12.03 10.75
N ILE A 143 11.82 12.33 9.67
CA ILE A 143 12.16 13.72 9.31
C ILE A 143 10.98 14.34 8.56
N ARG A 144 10.40 15.41 9.13
CA ARG A 144 9.24 16.10 8.55
C ARG A 144 9.63 17.24 7.61
N GLN A 145 10.68 17.99 7.95
CA GLN A 145 11.16 19.12 7.16
C GLN A 145 12.67 19.29 7.34
N ILE A 146 13.34 19.72 6.27
CA ILE A 146 14.73 20.17 6.29
C ILE A 146 14.78 21.56 5.64
N VAL A 147 15.45 22.51 6.27
CA VAL A 147 15.69 23.86 5.75
C VAL A 147 17.16 24.20 5.90
N CYS A 148 17.78 24.71 4.83
CA CYS A 148 19.19 25.11 4.84
C CYS A 148 19.30 26.64 4.74
N ASP A 149 20.18 27.23 5.56
CA ASP A 149 20.63 28.62 5.41
C ASP A 149 22.16 28.64 5.51
N LYS A 150 22.81 28.91 4.37
CA LYS A 150 24.26 28.88 4.21
C LYS A 150 24.84 27.52 4.63
N GLU A 151 25.67 27.50 5.69
CA GLU A 151 26.31 26.31 6.26
C GLU A 151 25.48 25.64 7.38
N TYR A 152 24.29 26.16 7.68
CA TYR A 152 23.43 25.64 8.73
C TYR A 152 22.28 24.82 8.17
N VAL A 153 22.00 23.69 8.81
CA VAL A 153 20.84 22.85 8.55
C VAL A 153 19.91 22.91 9.76
N TYR A 154 18.63 23.16 9.51
CA TYR A 154 17.55 23.03 10.46
C TYR A 154 16.69 21.85 10.03
N LEU A 155 16.40 20.93 10.93
CA LEU A 155 15.55 19.79 10.61
C LEU A 155 14.59 19.47 11.74
N ILE A 156 13.37 19.14 11.35
CA ILE A 156 12.32 18.64 12.26
C ILE A 156 12.32 17.13 12.16
N TYR A 157 12.52 16.45 13.29
CA TYR A 157 12.33 15.01 13.38
C TYR A 157 11.55 14.66 14.64
N ASP A 158 10.55 13.80 14.51
CA ASP A 158 9.62 13.46 15.61
C ASP A 158 9.06 14.74 16.29
N HIS A 159 9.44 15.03 17.53
CA HIS A 159 9.08 16.22 18.32
C HIS A 159 10.28 17.17 18.58
N HIS A 160 11.35 17.00 17.80
CA HIS A 160 12.60 17.76 17.92
C HIS A 160 12.80 18.73 16.76
N LEU A 161 13.43 19.87 17.07
CA LEU A 161 13.99 20.84 16.13
C LEU A 161 15.50 20.92 16.35
N LEU A 162 16.26 20.44 15.37
CA LEU A 162 17.72 20.36 15.45
C LEU A 162 18.38 21.36 14.51
N LYS A 163 19.38 22.07 15.02
CA LYS A 163 20.25 22.97 14.24
C LYS A 163 21.67 22.43 14.20
N ILE A 164 22.19 22.22 12.99
CA ILE A 164 23.54 21.70 12.73
C ILE A 164 24.35 22.79 12.03
N ASN A 165 25.59 23.00 12.43
CA ASN A 165 26.59 23.65 11.58
C ASN A 165 27.32 22.56 10.79
N ALA A 166 26.95 22.42 9.51
CA ALA A 166 27.43 21.35 8.65
C ALA A 166 28.94 21.47 8.38
N LYS A 167 29.44 22.69 8.26
CA LYS A 167 30.87 22.98 8.03
C LYS A 167 31.76 22.56 9.20
N LYS A 168 31.31 22.82 10.43
CA LYS A 168 31.99 22.42 11.67
C LYS A 168 31.64 21.01 12.12
N LYS A 169 30.68 20.36 11.46
CA LYS A 169 30.16 19.03 11.79
C LYS A 169 29.68 18.93 13.24
N SER A 170 29.01 19.98 13.73
CA SER A 170 28.60 20.10 15.13
C SER A 170 27.14 20.48 15.26
N ILE A 171 26.44 19.85 16.20
CA ILE A 171 25.10 20.26 16.64
C ILE A 171 25.24 21.57 17.43
N ILE A 172 24.41 22.56 17.11
CA ILE A 172 24.33 23.83 17.84
C ILE A 172 23.34 23.70 18.99
N TYR A 173 22.14 23.20 18.71
CA TYR A 173 21.13 22.83 19.68
C TYR A 173 20.21 21.75 19.10
N ASP A 174 19.58 21.01 20.00
CA ASP A 174 18.50 20.05 19.77
C ASP A 174 17.38 20.43 20.74
N TYR A 175 16.31 21.02 20.21
CA TYR A 175 15.21 21.58 20.98
C TYR A 175 14.01 20.63 20.92
N GLU A 176 13.47 20.26 22.08
CA GLU A 176 12.40 19.26 22.24
C GLU A 176 11.08 19.96 22.62
N GLU A 177 10.00 19.66 21.91
CA GLU A 177 8.63 20.08 22.25
C GLU A 177 7.86 18.95 22.96
N GLU A 178 6.81 19.31 23.70
CA GLU A 178 5.92 18.32 24.34
C GLU A 178 5.12 17.49 23.30
N ASP A 179 4.95 18.01 22.09
CA ASP A 179 4.21 17.34 21.00
C ASP A 179 4.81 17.70 19.63
N ASN A 180 4.21 17.19 18.55
CA ASN A 180 4.74 17.29 17.19
C ASN A 180 4.92 18.74 16.73
N ILE A 181 6.05 18.96 16.06
CA ILE A 181 6.34 20.18 15.29
C ILE A 181 5.94 19.94 13.84
N TRP A 182 5.15 20.85 13.27
CA TRP A 182 4.60 20.67 11.92
C TRP A 182 5.43 21.34 10.84
N LYS A 183 5.80 22.61 11.04
CA LYS A 183 6.54 23.38 10.05
C LYS A 183 7.37 24.47 10.72
N LEU A 184 8.53 24.77 10.13
CA LEU A 184 9.37 25.91 10.49
C LEU A 184 9.60 26.87 9.32
N ILE A 185 9.93 28.11 9.67
CA ILE A 185 10.47 29.14 8.78
C ILE A 185 11.62 29.90 9.45
N LEU A 186 12.53 30.42 8.62
CA LEU A 186 13.64 31.27 9.07
C LEU A 186 13.32 32.72 8.69
N ILE A 187 13.30 33.63 9.65
CA ILE A 187 13.07 35.07 9.43
C ILE A 187 13.89 35.87 10.44
N ASP A 188 14.50 36.98 10.05
CA ASP A 188 15.22 37.91 10.95
C ASP A 188 16.16 37.24 11.98
N ASN A 189 16.91 36.21 11.57
CA ASN A 189 17.83 35.43 12.42
C ASN A 189 17.17 34.65 13.58
N GLN A 190 15.86 34.42 13.52
CA GLN A 190 15.11 33.54 14.40
C GLN A 190 14.50 32.37 13.61
N VAL A 191 14.23 31.28 14.32
CA VAL A 191 13.46 30.14 13.79
C VAL A 191 12.07 30.21 14.39
N ILE A 192 11.05 30.28 13.54
CA ILE A 192 9.65 30.24 13.99
C ILE A 192 9.03 28.95 13.53
N PHE A 193 8.30 28.26 14.40
CA PHE A 193 7.63 27.01 14.06
C PHE A 193 6.25 26.88 14.71
N THR A 194 5.45 25.98 14.16
CA THR A 194 4.13 25.61 14.69
C THR A 194 4.14 24.21 15.27
N ASN A 195 3.33 24.00 16.32
CA ASN A 195 3.17 22.70 16.97
C ASN A 195 1.71 22.22 17.01
N GLN A 196 1.53 20.97 17.46
CA GLN A 196 0.23 20.31 17.62
C GLN A 196 -0.62 20.87 18.78
N LEU A 197 -0.01 21.63 19.69
CA LEU A 197 -0.69 22.26 20.81
C LEU A 197 -1.38 23.59 20.44
N GLY A 198 -1.29 24.01 19.19
CA GLY A 198 -1.90 25.25 18.75
C GLY A 198 -1.04 26.48 18.99
N GLN A 199 0.28 26.29 19.14
CA GLN A 199 1.23 27.32 19.54
C GLN A 199 2.17 27.70 18.40
N LEU A 200 2.51 28.99 18.39
CA LEU A 200 3.58 29.56 17.59
C LEU A 200 4.77 29.82 18.51
N VAL A 201 5.90 29.19 18.20
CA VAL A 201 7.13 29.30 18.98
C VAL A 201 8.21 29.96 18.13
N SER A 202 8.98 30.86 18.73
CA SER A 202 10.16 31.46 18.13
C SER A 202 11.39 31.17 18.96
N LEU A 203 12.47 30.73 18.32
CA LEU A 203 13.78 30.50 18.93
C LEU A 203 14.84 31.45 18.37
N ASP A 204 15.76 31.87 19.22
CA ASP A 204 16.98 32.55 18.81
C ASP A 204 17.98 31.58 18.13
N ASN A 205 19.08 32.13 17.65
CA ASN A 205 20.11 31.36 16.96
C ASN A 205 20.81 30.29 17.81
N THR A 206 20.65 30.32 19.13
CA THR A 206 21.22 29.39 20.11
C THR A 206 20.21 28.39 20.67
N GLY A 207 18.94 28.49 20.26
CA GLY A 207 17.87 27.59 20.69
C GLY A 207 17.10 28.06 21.91
N ASN A 208 17.29 29.30 22.38
CA ASN A 208 16.46 29.85 23.45
C ASN A 208 15.17 30.42 22.90
N GLU A 209 14.06 30.22 23.62
CA GLU A 209 12.77 30.78 23.26
C GLU A 209 12.77 32.32 23.33
N ASN A 210 12.40 32.97 22.23
CA ASN A 210 12.06 34.39 22.20
C ASN A 210 10.63 34.59 22.70
N TYR A 211 9.70 33.76 22.23
CA TYR A 211 8.31 33.71 22.67
C TYR A 211 7.65 32.37 22.30
N CYS A 212 6.63 31.99 23.07
CA CYS A 212 5.63 30.96 22.76
C CYS A 212 4.23 31.56 22.93
N LYS A 213 3.36 31.42 21.92
CA LYS A 213 2.03 32.04 21.87
C LYS A 213 0.97 31.06 21.40
N ASP A 214 -0.10 30.93 22.18
CA ASP A 214 -1.31 30.22 21.77
C ASP A 214 -2.05 31.04 20.71
N ILE A 215 -2.17 30.52 19.49
CA ILE A 215 -2.85 31.21 18.38
C ILE A 215 -4.35 30.87 18.35
N SER A 216 -4.72 29.71 18.87
CA SER A 216 -6.11 29.24 18.89
C SER A 216 -6.50 28.77 20.29
N ASN A 217 -7.78 28.94 20.64
CA ASN A 217 -8.31 28.43 21.90
C ASN A 217 -8.71 26.95 21.74
N PRO A 218 -8.55 26.14 22.80
CA PRO A 218 -9.02 24.76 22.80
C PRO A 218 -10.54 24.68 22.57
N ILE A 219 -10.99 23.63 21.89
CA ILE A 219 -12.43 23.35 21.67
C ILE A 219 -12.93 22.32 22.68
N GLU A 220 -14.14 22.54 23.21
CA GLU A 220 -14.80 21.55 24.07
C GLU A 220 -15.42 20.43 23.22
N VAL A 221 -15.02 19.20 23.47
CA VAL A 221 -15.57 17.99 22.86
C VAL A 221 -16.27 17.16 23.93
N ASN A 222 -17.53 16.80 23.67
CA ASN A 222 -18.36 16.04 24.59
C ASN A 222 -18.50 14.57 24.13
N SER A 223 -18.02 13.63 24.95
CA SER A 223 -18.17 12.18 24.74
C SER A 223 -18.74 11.50 25.97
N ASN A 224 -19.84 10.76 25.80
CA ASN A 224 -20.52 9.95 26.84
C ASN A 224 -20.66 10.62 28.22
N GLY A 225 -20.92 11.93 28.24
CA GLY A 225 -21.11 12.72 29.47
C GLY A 225 -19.84 13.35 30.06
N ASN A 226 -18.66 13.07 29.50
CA ASN A 226 -17.39 13.69 29.86
C ASN A 226 -17.05 14.87 28.92
N LYS A 227 -16.39 15.87 29.48
CA LYS A 227 -15.90 17.07 28.77
C LYS A 227 -14.40 16.99 28.56
N PHE A 228 -13.95 17.17 27.33
CA PHE A 228 -12.53 17.23 26.96
C PHE A 228 -12.24 18.58 26.30
N LEU A 229 -11.09 19.17 26.65
CA LEU A 229 -10.56 20.35 25.95
C LEU A 229 -9.48 19.88 25.00
N VAL A 230 -9.67 20.19 23.72
CA VAL A 230 -8.79 19.74 22.64
C VAL A 230 -8.10 20.95 22.04
N ASN A 231 -6.78 21.01 22.14
CA ASN A 231 -5.95 21.99 21.46
C ASN A 231 -6.01 21.76 19.95
N LEU A 232 -5.89 22.80 19.13
CA LEU A 232 -6.06 22.70 17.68
C LEU A 232 -4.75 22.88 16.94
N ASN A 233 -4.55 22.14 15.87
CA ASN A 233 -3.29 22.18 15.15
C ASN A 233 -3.08 23.50 14.41
N LEU A 234 -1.84 23.97 14.42
CA LEU A 234 -1.34 24.98 13.48
C LEU A 234 -0.55 24.28 12.38
N TRP A 235 -1.16 24.15 11.20
CA TRP A 235 -0.69 23.24 10.16
C TRP A 235 0.45 23.78 9.33
N ASP A 236 0.39 25.06 8.96
CA ASP A 236 1.28 25.65 7.98
C ASP A 236 1.59 27.12 8.29
N LEU A 237 2.77 27.55 7.84
CA LEU A 237 3.36 28.88 7.95
C LEU A 237 3.80 29.38 6.57
N LEU A 238 3.50 30.64 6.27
CA LEU A 238 3.95 31.33 5.07
C LEU A 238 4.31 32.78 5.38
N VAL A 239 5.47 33.24 4.91
CA VAL A 239 5.77 34.67 4.84
C VAL A 239 5.32 35.19 3.48
N PHE A 240 4.46 36.19 3.48
CA PHE A 240 3.90 36.80 2.27
C PHE A 240 3.83 38.32 2.48
N ASN A 241 4.49 39.09 1.59
CA ASN A 241 4.64 40.54 1.72
C ASN A 241 5.11 41.01 3.11
N ASP A 242 6.21 40.42 3.58
CA ASP A 242 6.84 40.68 4.89
C ASP A 242 5.94 40.44 6.11
N LYS A 243 4.88 39.64 5.96
CA LYS A 243 3.96 39.27 7.02
C LYS A 243 3.90 37.77 7.19
N LEU A 244 3.73 37.33 8.43
CA LEU A 244 3.61 35.92 8.76
C LEU A 244 2.13 35.50 8.79
N TYR A 245 1.82 34.45 8.05
CA TYR A 245 0.50 33.85 7.99
C TYR A 245 0.51 32.41 8.50
N ILE A 246 -0.53 32.05 9.25
CA ILE A 246 -0.63 30.76 9.94
C ILE A 246 -1.99 30.13 9.71
N SER A 247 -2.02 28.91 9.19
CA SER A 247 -3.25 28.14 9.03
C SER A 247 -3.57 27.34 10.29
N CYS A 248 -4.85 27.30 10.68
CA CYS A 248 -5.31 26.55 11.83
C CYS A 248 -6.44 25.61 11.45
N GLU A 249 -6.53 24.50 12.18
CA GLU A 249 -7.58 23.50 12.03
C GLU A 249 -9.02 24.07 12.21
N ASN A 250 -9.17 25.20 12.92
CA ASN A 250 -10.46 25.86 13.13
C ASN A 250 -11.02 26.65 11.94
N ASP A 251 -10.63 26.31 10.71
CA ASP A 251 -11.13 26.97 9.48
C ASP A 251 -10.77 28.47 9.42
N LYS A 252 -9.65 28.84 10.05
CA LYS A 252 -9.12 30.22 10.05
C LYS A 252 -7.67 30.29 9.59
N LEU A 253 -7.36 31.45 9.04
CA LEU A 253 -6.01 31.92 8.73
C LEU A 253 -5.72 33.14 9.63
N TYR A 254 -4.53 33.23 10.20
CA TYR A 254 -4.11 34.33 11.06
C TYR A 254 -2.96 35.11 10.41
N GLU A 255 -3.02 36.43 10.44
CA GLU A 255 -1.90 37.34 10.20
C GLU A 255 -1.27 37.64 11.56
N VAL A 256 0.03 37.38 11.71
CA VAL A 256 0.74 37.45 13.00
C VAL A 256 1.99 38.33 12.88
N ASP A 257 2.26 39.12 13.92
CA ASP A 257 3.52 39.83 14.08
C ASP A 257 4.61 38.83 14.47
N TYR A 258 5.55 38.57 13.56
CA TYR A 258 6.60 37.58 13.75
C TYR A 258 7.66 38.00 14.81
N HIS A 259 7.63 39.24 15.32
CA HIS A 259 8.54 39.66 16.38
C HIS A 259 8.08 39.25 17.79
N ASN A 260 6.78 39.07 18.00
CA ASN A 260 6.20 38.81 19.33
C ASN A 260 5.09 37.74 19.33
N GLY A 261 4.70 37.24 18.17
CA GLY A 261 3.65 36.23 17.99
C GLY A 261 2.23 36.74 18.19
N GLU A 262 1.99 38.05 18.29
CA GLU A 262 0.66 38.62 18.48
C GLU A 262 -0.17 38.58 17.18
N ILE A 263 -1.44 38.16 17.33
CA ILE A 263 -2.39 38.11 16.21
C ILE A 263 -2.78 39.54 15.80
N ILE A 264 -2.53 39.87 14.54
CA ILE A 264 -2.90 41.15 13.94
C ILE A 264 -4.33 41.06 13.39
N LYS A 265 -4.63 40.00 12.63
CA LYS A 265 -5.94 39.75 12.00
C LYS A 265 -6.24 38.27 11.88
N GLU A 266 -7.52 37.95 11.78
CA GLU A 266 -8.00 36.62 11.40
C GLU A 266 -8.92 36.68 10.17
N LEU A 267 -8.89 35.62 9.36
CA LEU A 267 -9.75 35.43 8.20
C LEU A 267 -10.40 34.05 8.30
N LYS A 268 -11.74 34.00 8.25
CA LYS A 268 -12.50 32.74 8.20
C LYS A 268 -12.55 32.21 6.76
N LEU A 269 -12.23 30.93 6.57
CA LEU A 269 -12.13 30.28 5.26
C LEU A 269 -13.48 29.71 4.78
N GLY A 270 -14.34 29.30 5.70
CA GLY A 270 -15.68 28.79 5.45
C GLY A 270 -15.71 27.41 4.80
N ILE A 271 -14.69 26.57 4.99
CA ILE A 271 -14.63 25.18 4.52
C ILE A 271 -15.42 24.25 5.44
N ILE A 272 -15.28 24.44 6.76
CA ILE A 272 -15.87 23.56 7.79
C ILE A 272 -16.62 24.39 8.82
N ASN A 273 -17.75 23.88 9.29
CA ASN A 273 -18.43 24.48 10.43
C ASN A 273 -17.93 23.86 11.76
N GLN A 274 -18.18 24.54 12.87
CA GLN A 274 -17.65 24.11 14.17
C GLN A 274 -18.18 22.74 14.61
N ASP A 275 -19.43 22.39 14.27
CA ASP A 275 -20.05 21.11 14.65
C ASP A 275 -19.38 19.93 13.93
N ASP A 276 -19.07 20.09 12.64
CA ASP A 276 -18.33 19.11 11.83
C ASP A 276 -16.90 18.92 12.37
N LEU A 277 -16.25 19.99 12.81
CA LEU A 277 -14.93 19.90 13.44
C LEU A 277 -15.00 19.19 14.81
N VAL A 278 -15.98 19.51 15.66
CA VAL A 278 -16.18 18.82 16.95
C VAL A 278 -16.45 17.33 16.75
N LYS A 279 -17.26 16.98 15.74
CA LYS A 279 -17.50 15.59 15.35
C LYS A 279 -16.18 14.90 15.01
N ARG A 280 -15.31 15.56 14.23
CA ARG A 280 -13.98 15.04 13.88
C ARG A 280 -13.04 14.87 15.06
N LEU A 281 -12.96 15.86 15.94
CA LEU A 281 -12.09 15.76 17.12
C LEU A 281 -12.54 14.63 18.05
N LYS A 282 -13.86 14.39 18.14
CA LYS A 282 -14.42 13.26 18.90
C LYS A 282 -14.04 11.90 18.31
N GLU A 283 -13.74 11.81 17.02
CA GLU A 283 -13.36 10.56 16.36
C GLU A 283 -11.98 10.05 16.81
N GLN A 284 -11.14 10.90 17.41
CA GLN A 284 -9.87 10.51 18.06
C GLN A 284 -10.07 9.87 19.45
N TYR A 285 -11.22 9.21 19.62
CA TYR A 285 -11.59 8.49 20.83
C TYR A 285 -10.78 7.20 20.94
N SER A 286 -10.19 6.98 22.11
CA SER A 286 -9.61 5.71 22.52
C SER A 286 -10.18 5.29 23.87
N TYR A 287 -10.16 3.99 24.13
CA TYR A 287 -10.60 3.44 25.41
C TYR A 287 -9.40 2.85 26.15
N ASP A 288 -9.07 3.41 27.30
CA ASP A 288 -8.08 2.82 28.20
C ASP A 288 -8.74 1.64 28.92
N TYR A 289 -8.51 0.44 28.39
CA TYR A 289 -9.00 -0.82 28.95
C TYR A 289 -8.43 -1.15 30.34
N VAL A 290 -7.30 -0.56 30.72
CA VAL A 290 -6.66 -0.81 32.03
C VAL A 290 -7.37 -0.03 33.12
N ASN A 291 -7.74 1.22 32.82
CA ASN A 291 -8.41 2.10 33.78
C ASN A 291 -9.93 2.21 33.55
N SER A 292 -10.48 1.48 32.58
CA SER A 292 -11.89 1.55 32.16
C SER A 292 -12.35 2.99 31.96
N LYS A 293 -11.51 3.80 31.30
CA LYS A 293 -11.74 5.22 31.14
C LYS A 293 -11.62 5.63 29.67
N GLU A 294 -12.58 6.42 29.23
CA GLU A 294 -12.51 7.06 27.93
C GLU A 294 -11.40 8.11 27.90
N THR A 295 -10.64 8.10 26.81
CA THR A 295 -9.62 9.10 26.51
C THR A 295 -9.87 9.67 25.12
N ILE A 296 -9.88 10.99 25.02
CA ILE A 296 -9.78 11.68 23.74
C ILE A 296 -8.39 12.31 23.70
N THR A 297 -7.71 12.21 22.57
CA THR A 297 -6.47 12.94 22.32
C THR A 297 -6.70 14.43 22.60
N ILE A 298 -5.94 15.02 23.52
CA ILE A 298 -6.12 16.43 23.96
C ILE A 298 -5.56 17.45 22.95
N THR A 299 -5.21 16.98 21.76
CA THR A 299 -4.62 17.77 20.66
C THR A 299 -5.37 17.50 19.35
N GLY A 300 -5.12 18.35 18.35
CA GLY A 300 -5.88 18.37 17.10
C GLY A 300 -5.71 17.08 16.31
N VAL A 301 -6.41 16.95 15.17
CA VAL A 301 -6.39 15.73 14.34
C VAL A 301 -4.96 15.26 14.05
N PHE A 302 -4.57 14.10 14.59
CA PHE A 302 -3.27 13.48 14.33
C PHE A 302 -3.37 12.45 13.19
N SER A 303 -2.83 12.78 12.01
CA SER A 303 -2.44 11.78 11.00
C SER A 303 -1.06 12.12 10.46
N LYS A 304 -0.19 11.10 10.35
CA LYS A 304 1.18 11.24 9.83
C LYS A 304 1.22 11.78 8.39
N ALA A 305 0.12 11.72 7.63
CA ALA A 305 0.03 12.16 6.23
C ALA A 305 -0.91 13.36 5.99
N PHE A 306 -1.54 13.91 7.03
CA PHE A 306 -2.60 14.91 6.91
C PHE A 306 -2.13 16.31 7.29
N ASN A 307 -2.11 17.23 6.32
CA ASN A 307 -2.10 18.68 6.57
C ASN A 307 -3.42 19.25 6.06
N GLY A 308 -4.31 19.65 6.98
CA GLY A 308 -5.64 20.13 6.64
C GLY A 308 -5.63 21.37 5.74
N TYR A 309 -4.65 22.26 5.92
CA TYR A 309 -4.49 23.49 5.15
C TYR A 309 -3.03 23.75 4.81
N LYS A 310 -2.70 23.83 3.51
CA LYS A 310 -1.37 24.25 3.03
C LYS A 310 -1.41 25.66 2.43
N LEU A 311 -0.38 26.45 2.72
CA LEU A 311 -0.25 27.83 2.28
C LEU A 311 0.82 27.94 1.19
N LYS A 312 0.49 28.63 0.10
CA LYS A 312 1.39 28.84 -1.02
C LYS A 312 1.24 30.25 -1.60
N GLN A 313 2.33 30.97 -1.75
CA GLN A 313 2.34 32.19 -2.55
C GLN A 313 2.27 31.81 -4.03
N LEU A 314 1.29 32.36 -4.76
CA LEU A 314 1.18 32.17 -6.21
C LEU A 314 1.87 33.30 -6.98
N LYS A 315 1.73 34.54 -6.50
CA LYS A 315 2.41 35.76 -6.96
C LYS A 315 2.35 36.84 -5.88
N ASP A 316 2.92 38.02 -6.14
CA ASP A 316 3.07 39.11 -5.16
C ASP A 316 1.77 39.54 -4.46
N ASP A 317 0.63 39.46 -5.13
CA ASP A 317 -0.68 39.91 -4.61
C ASP A 317 -1.66 38.75 -4.33
N LEU A 318 -1.22 37.50 -4.47
CA LEU A 318 -2.11 36.33 -4.43
C LEU A 318 -1.50 35.13 -3.71
N MET A 319 -2.20 34.69 -2.67
CA MET A 319 -1.95 33.47 -1.91
C MET A 319 -3.01 32.41 -2.21
N LEU A 320 -2.58 31.16 -2.24
CA LEU A 320 -3.42 29.97 -2.32
C LEU A 320 -3.44 29.26 -0.97
N VAL A 321 -4.65 28.88 -0.54
CA VAL A 321 -4.87 27.93 0.54
C VAL A 321 -5.42 26.64 -0.06
N GLU A 322 -4.65 25.57 0.03
CA GLU A 322 -5.05 24.22 -0.36
C GLU A 322 -5.67 23.54 0.86
N ALA A 323 -6.99 23.30 0.84
CA ALA A 323 -7.71 22.73 1.96
C ALA A 323 -8.10 21.26 1.66
N TYR A 324 -7.65 20.34 2.51
CA TYR A 324 -7.97 18.91 2.46
C TYR A 324 -7.59 18.22 1.14
N LEU A 325 -6.51 18.67 0.48
CA LEU A 325 -5.92 17.99 -0.68
C LEU A 325 -5.04 16.78 -0.31
N GLY A 326 -5.17 16.23 0.90
CA GLY A 326 -4.32 15.16 1.43
C GLY A 326 -5.11 14.12 2.24
N ASP A 327 -4.67 12.86 2.11
CA ASP A 327 -5.10 11.62 2.77
C ASP A 327 -6.62 11.33 2.72
N GLN A 328 -7.07 10.55 1.72
CA GLN A 328 -8.48 10.16 1.55
C GLN A 328 -8.96 9.22 2.67
N ASP A 329 -8.07 8.41 3.25
CA ASP A 329 -8.42 7.44 4.30
C ASP A 329 -8.83 8.15 5.60
N TYR A 330 -8.34 9.37 5.80
CA TYR A 330 -8.80 10.25 6.86
C TYR A 330 -10.14 10.96 6.53
N GLN A 331 -10.69 10.79 5.32
CA GLN A 331 -11.97 11.37 4.89
C GLN A 331 -13.15 10.40 4.97
N GLN A 332 -12.92 9.08 4.96
CA GLN A 332 -13.98 8.05 5.06
C GLN A 332 -13.94 7.35 6.41
N ILE A 333 -15.11 7.13 7.03
CA ILE A 333 -15.22 6.43 8.32
C ILE A 333 -16.33 5.40 8.22
N GLU A 334 -15.97 4.12 8.26
CA GLU A 334 -16.89 2.97 8.20
C GLU A 334 -17.87 2.92 9.40
N MET A 335 -17.44 3.35 10.59
CA MET A 335 -18.25 3.31 11.83
C MET A 335 -19.51 4.19 11.83
N TYR A 336 -19.69 5.10 10.87
CA TYR A 336 -20.88 5.97 10.78
C TYR A 336 -21.77 5.68 9.55
N GLY A 337 -21.50 4.58 8.82
CA GLY A 337 -22.30 4.14 7.69
C GLY A 337 -22.31 5.10 6.48
N ALA A 338 -23.08 4.74 5.46
CA ALA A 338 -23.14 5.36 4.12
C ALA A 338 -23.57 6.86 4.06
N SER A 339 -23.74 7.54 5.21
CA SER A 339 -24.25 8.92 5.31
C SER A 339 -23.18 9.97 5.67
N ASN A 340 -21.94 9.57 5.97
CA ASN A 340 -20.87 10.52 6.32
C ASN A 340 -20.11 10.97 5.06
N THR A 341 -20.50 12.09 4.46
CA THR A 341 -19.68 12.71 3.40
C THR A 341 -18.51 13.46 4.07
N GLY A 342 -17.26 13.00 3.87
CA GLY A 342 -16.07 13.69 4.36
C GLY A 342 -15.97 15.17 3.95
N ILE A 343 -15.04 15.93 4.56
CA ILE A 343 -14.82 17.35 4.20
C ILE A 343 -14.41 17.41 2.73
N LYS A 344 -15.15 18.18 1.94
CA LYS A 344 -14.89 18.33 0.52
C LYS A 344 -13.61 19.14 0.28
N PRO A 345 -12.63 18.59 -0.45
CA PRO A 345 -11.42 19.32 -0.82
C PRO A 345 -11.73 20.62 -1.56
N SER A 346 -10.99 21.68 -1.24
CA SER A 346 -11.26 23.03 -1.73
C SER A 346 -9.97 23.82 -1.92
N LEU A 347 -10.00 24.77 -2.86
CA LEU A 347 -8.94 25.76 -3.07
C LEU A 347 -9.48 27.15 -2.73
N LEU A 348 -8.72 27.94 -1.98
CA LEU A 348 -9.08 29.32 -1.67
C LEU A 348 -8.00 30.28 -2.15
N LEU A 349 -8.42 31.37 -2.79
CA LEU A 349 -7.52 32.43 -3.22
C LEU A 349 -7.69 33.63 -2.29
N VAL A 350 -6.57 34.09 -1.71
CA VAL A 350 -6.53 35.17 -0.73
C VAL A 350 -5.61 36.27 -1.25
N SER A 351 -6.08 37.52 -1.23
CA SER A 351 -5.28 38.70 -1.62
C SER A 351 -4.25 39.08 -0.56
N ASP A 352 -3.29 39.91 -0.96
CA ASP A 352 -2.36 40.64 -0.08
C ASP A 352 -3.03 41.52 0.99
N ASP A 353 -4.23 42.03 0.72
CA ASP A 353 -5.05 42.75 1.71
C ASP A 353 -5.79 41.83 2.70
N PHE A 354 -5.47 40.54 2.68
CA PHE A 354 -5.97 39.48 3.56
C PHE A 354 -7.47 39.24 3.42
N LYS A 355 -7.97 39.17 2.19
CA LYS A 355 -9.38 38.86 1.87
C LYS A 355 -9.51 37.65 0.97
N LEU A 356 -10.57 36.88 1.20
CA LEU A 356 -10.95 35.78 0.32
C LEU A 356 -11.50 36.33 -1.01
N ILE A 357 -10.78 36.08 -2.10
CA ILE A 357 -11.16 36.47 -3.46
C ILE A 357 -12.08 35.42 -4.08
N SER A 358 -11.73 34.14 -3.93
CA SER A 358 -12.41 33.04 -4.59
C SER A 358 -12.31 31.75 -3.79
N LYS A 359 -13.33 30.91 -3.92
CA LYS A 359 -13.41 29.58 -3.33
C LYS A 359 -13.82 28.57 -4.39
N ILE A 360 -12.95 27.61 -4.66
CA ILE A 360 -13.12 26.57 -5.67
C ILE A 360 -13.39 25.25 -4.95
N LYS A 361 -14.57 24.69 -5.17
CA LYS A 361 -14.91 23.35 -4.68
C LYS A 361 -14.50 22.34 -5.75
N LEU A 362 -13.77 21.29 -5.36
CA LEU A 362 -13.32 20.27 -6.30
C LEU A 362 -14.37 19.18 -6.41
N GLU A 363 -15.14 19.19 -7.50
CA GLU A 363 -16.11 18.13 -7.78
C GLU A 363 -15.38 16.86 -8.26
N LYS A 364 -15.76 15.70 -7.69
CA LYS A 364 -15.21 14.36 -8.03
C LYS A 364 -13.73 14.15 -7.69
N TYR A 365 -13.23 14.79 -6.63
CA TYR A 365 -11.87 14.55 -6.15
C TYR A 365 -11.73 13.18 -5.47
N ASN A 366 -10.86 12.31 -5.99
CA ASN A 366 -10.60 10.96 -5.45
C ASN A 366 -9.10 10.63 -5.30
N LEU A 367 -8.22 11.64 -5.37
CA LEU A 367 -6.78 11.45 -5.16
C LEU A 367 -6.46 11.50 -3.67
N ASP A 368 -5.48 10.69 -3.25
CA ASP A 368 -4.96 10.73 -1.88
C ASP A 368 -4.25 12.03 -1.60
N CYS A 369 -3.44 12.50 -2.54
CA CYS A 369 -2.75 13.77 -2.40
C CYS A 369 -2.59 14.41 -3.76
N SER A 370 -2.78 15.73 -3.84
CA SER A 370 -2.46 16.53 -5.00
C SER A 370 -2.08 17.95 -4.59
N ASN A 371 -1.66 18.75 -5.57
CA ASN A 371 -1.42 20.18 -5.38
C ASN A 371 -1.86 20.95 -6.61
N ALA A 372 -2.05 22.27 -6.45
CA ALA A 372 -2.44 23.16 -7.53
C ALA A 372 -1.27 24.05 -8.00
N VAL A 373 -1.37 24.49 -9.26
CA VAL A 373 -0.37 25.33 -9.93
C VAL A 373 -1.06 26.51 -10.60
N LEU A 374 -0.52 27.71 -10.40
CA LEU A 374 -0.86 28.89 -11.20
C LEU A 374 -0.15 28.80 -12.55
N SER A 375 -0.90 28.90 -13.64
CA SER A 375 -0.34 28.91 -15.00
C SER A 375 -1.20 29.70 -15.98
N MET A 376 -0.78 29.72 -17.25
CA MET A 376 -1.53 30.28 -18.37
C MET A 376 -2.19 29.15 -19.17
N TYR A 377 -3.49 29.23 -19.40
CA TYR A 377 -4.23 28.32 -20.28
C TYR A 377 -5.09 29.13 -21.26
N GLN A 378 -4.90 28.91 -22.55
CA GLN A 378 -5.58 29.66 -23.63
C GLN A 378 -5.49 31.19 -23.48
N GLY A 379 -4.37 31.70 -22.96
CA GLY A 379 -4.12 33.13 -22.79
C GLY A 379 -4.70 33.76 -21.51
N GLN A 380 -5.27 32.96 -20.60
CA GLN A 380 -5.80 33.41 -19.32
C GLN A 380 -5.02 32.80 -18.14
N GLU A 381 -4.83 33.55 -17.06
CA GLU A 381 -4.32 33.02 -15.77
C GLU A 381 -5.35 32.08 -15.14
N VAL A 382 -4.90 30.88 -14.79
CA VAL A 382 -5.73 29.79 -14.28
C VAL A 382 -5.04 29.01 -13.17
N ILE A 383 -5.84 28.32 -12.37
CA ILE A 383 -5.40 27.28 -11.45
C ILE A 383 -5.59 25.92 -12.12
N ILE A 384 -4.52 25.15 -12.23
CA ILE A 384 -4.52 23.80 -12.78
C ILE A 384 -4.28 22.81 -11.63
N ILE A 385 -5.10 21.76 -11.57
CA ILE A 385 -5.04 20.75 -10.51
C ILE A 385 -5.36 19.34 -11.06
N PRO A 386 -4.54 18.33 -10.78
CA PRO A 386 -4.96 16.94 -10.90
C PRO A 386 -6.11 16.67 -9.92
N SER A 387 -7.27 16.28 -10.43
CA SER A 387 -8.48 16.17 -9.61
C SER A 387 -8.87 14.73 -9.30
N SER A 388 -8.70 13.80 -10.24
CA SER A 388 -9.16 12.43 -10.03
C SER A 388 -8.37 11.42 -10.84
N PHE A 389 -8.30 10.18 -10.37
CA PHE A 389 -7.77 9.05 -11.10
C PHE A 389 -8.78 7.90 -11.10
N ASN A 390 -9.16 7.39 -12.27
CA ASN A 390 -10.06 6.24 -12.41
C ASN A 390 -9.67 5.41 -13.63
N LYS A 391 -9.56 4.08 -13.50
CA LYS A 391 -9.24 3.15 -14.61
C LYS A 391 -8.04 3.61 -15.47
N ASP A 392 -6.90 3.93 -14.86
CA ASP A 392 -5.68 4.45 -15.54
C ASP A 392 -5.86 5.80 -16.26
N VAL A 393 -6.87 6.59 -15.86
CA VAL A 393 -7.12 7.94 -16.38
C VAL A 393 -6.97 8.98 -15.28
N LEU A 394 -5.92 9.81 -15.39
CA LEU A 394 -5.73 10.99 -14.56
C LEU A 394 -6.42 12.21 -15.18
N ARG A 395 -7.38 12.78 -14.47
CA ARG A 395 -8.07 14.00 -14.86
C ARG A 395 -7.37 15.23 -14.30
N ILE A 396 -7.03 16.17 -15.17
CA ILE A 396 -6.55 17.51 -14.83
C ILE A 396 -7.68 18.51 -15.06
N SER A 397 -8.08 19.19 -13.99
CA SER A 397 -9.09 20.25 -14.01
C SER A 397 -8.42 21.63 -14.06
N VAL A 398 -8.99 22.51 -14.87
CA VAL A 398 -8.53 23.90 -15.06
C VAL A 398 -9.62 24.85 -14.61
N TYR A 399 -9.30 25.72 -13.65
CA TYR A 399 -10.21 26.71 -13.10
C TYR A 399 -9.70 28.13 -13.34
N SER A 400 -10.57 29.07 -13.65
CA SER A 400 -10.22 30.49 -13.59
C SER A 400 -10.05 30.95 -12.14
N LEU A 401 -9.38 32.09 -11.96
CA LEU A 401 -9.16 32.68 -10.62
C LEU A 401 -10.47 33.07 -9.90
N ASP A 402 -11.57 33.29 -10.61
CA ASP A 402 -12.91 33.49 -10.02
C ASP A 402 -13.61 32.17 -9.63
N GLY A 403 -12.96 31.03 -9.85
CA GLY A 403 -13.40 29.70 -9.42
C GLY A 403 -14.29 28.94 -10.41
N LYS A 404 -14.47 29.43 -11.64
CA LYS A 404 -15.21 28.71 -12.68
C LYS A 404 -14.36 27.61 -13.31
N LEU A 405 -14.91 26.41 -13.43
CA LEU A 405 -14.30 25.32 -14.20
C LEU A 405 -14.29 25.69 -15.70
N LEU A 406 -13.10 25.75 -16.29
CA LEU A 406 -12.88 26.09 -17.70
C LEU A 406 -12.71 24.85 -18.57
N SER A 407 -12.01 23.83 -18.08
CA SER A 407 -11.73 22.60 -18.82
C SER A 407 -11.43 21.43 -17.88
N GLN A 408 -11.70 20.22 -18.36
CA GLN A 408 -11.20 18.97 -17.78
C GLN A 408 -10.50 18.19 -18.89
N ASN A 409 -9.27 17.78 -18.65
CA ASN A 409 -8.45 17.05 -19.60
C ASN A 409 -8.04 15.72 -18.98
N ASP A 410 -8.14 14.66 -19.76
CA ASP A 410 -7.86 13.29 -19.31
C ASP A 410 -6.53 12.84 -19.91
N ILE A 411 -5.62 12.42 -19.03
CA ILE A 411 -4.36 11.77 -19.37
C ILE A 411 -4.52 10.28 -19.13
N LYS A 412 -4.15 9.47 -20.12
CA LYS A 412 -4.28 8.00 -20.09
C LYS A 412 -2.92 7.33 -20.13
N ASN A 413 -2.91 6.01 -19.90
CA ASN A 413 -1.73 5.16 -20.06
C ASN A 413 -0.58 5.69 -19.19
N LEU A 414 -0.81 5.86 -17.89
CA LEU A 414 0.27 6.18 -16.95
C LEU A 414 0.94 4.88 -16.46
N GLY A 415 0.37 3.71 -16.76
CA GLY A 415 0.96 2.43 -16.31
C GLY A 415 0.90 2.30 -14.80
N ILE A 416 -0.21 2.77 -14.22
CA ILE A 416 -0.47 2.74 -12.79
C ILE A 416 -1.86 2.14 -12.57
N GLY A 417 -1.91 1.00 -11.90
CA GLY A 417 -3.16 0.31 -11.55
C GLY A 417 -3.67 0.59 -10.12
N LEU A 418 -3.35 1.77 -9.56
CA LEU A 418 -3.60 2.10 -8.16
C LEU A 418 -4.98 2.72 -7.92
N ASP A 419 -5.62 2.28 -6.85
CA ASP A 419 -6.55 3.13 -6.07
C ASP A 419 -5.71 4.03 -5.14
N LYS A 420 -6.22 5.23 -4.79
CA LYS A 420 -5.60 6.12 -3.78
C LYS A 420 -4.21 6.68 -4.18
N ILE A 421 -4.16 7.43 -5.27
CA ILE A 421 -2.90 7.97 -5.83
C ILE A 421 -2.50 9.31 -5.20
N LYS A 422 -1.22 9.43 -4.83
CA LYS A 422 -0.57 10.69 -4.47
C LYS A 422 0.20 11.24 -5.66
N VAL A 423 -0.14 12.46 -6.09
CA VAL A 423 0.49 13.12 -7.23
C VAL A 423 1.04 14.49 -6.83
N SER A 424 2.11 14.91 -7.51
CA SER A 424 2.55 16.29 -7.51
C SER A 424 2.62 16.83 -8.92
N PHE A 425 2.20 18.08 -9.05
CA PHE A 425 2.14 18.78 -10.33
C PHE A 425 2.87 20.12 -10.20
N SER A 426 3.82 20.39 -11.09
CA SER A 426 4.62 21.62 -11.06
C SER A 426 4.89 22.14 -12.46
N LYS A 427 5.21 23.43 -12.58
CA LYS A 427 5.55 24.03 -13.88
C LYS A 427 6.97 23.61 -14.30
N TYR A 428 7.13 23.24 -15.56
CA TYR A 428 8.40 22.79 -16.13
C TYR A 428 8.63 23.39 -17.52
N ASN A 429 9.44 24.44 -17.61
CA ASN A 429 9.61 25.24 -18.83
C ASN A 429 8.24 25.72 -19.35
N ASP A 430 7.94 25.47 -20.63
CA ASP A 430 6.62 25.72 -21.19
C ASP A 430 5.61 24.63 -20.79
N ASN A 431 6.02 23.49 -20.27
CA ASN A 431 5.17 22.35 -19.92
C ASN A 431 4.97 22.21 -18.40
N TYR A 432 4.57 21.03 -17.95
CA TYR A 432 4.40 20.68 -16.54
C TYR A 432 5.13 19.38 -16.22
N LEU A 433 5.60 19.27 -14.98
CA LEU A 433 6.15 18.04 -14.42
C LEU A 433 5.09 17.41 -13.51
N LEU A 434 4.71 16.18 -13.82
CA LEU A 434 3.83 15.33 -13.02
C LEU A 434 4.68 14.23 -12.37
N GLN A 435 4.67 14.15 -11.05
CA GLN A 435 5.34 13.11 -10.28
C GLN A 435 4.29 12.29 -9.54
N ILE A 436 4.30 10.98 -9.71
CA ILE A 436 3.33 10.08 -9.06
C ILE A 436 4.05 9.21 -8.06
N ASN A 437 3.62 9.25 -6.80
CA ASN A 437 4.23 8.47 -5.71
C ASN A 437 4.05 6.97 -5.95
N ASN A 438 5.05 6.18 -5.59
CA ASN A 438 5.24 4.77 -5.95
C ASN A 438 5.14 4.50 -7.46
N GLY A 439 5.38 5.53 -8.27
CA GLY A 439 5.24 5.50 -9.72
C GLY A 439 6.31 6.32 -10.43
N ASN A 440 6.06 6.57 -11.72
CA ASN A 440 6.99 7.30 -12.57
C ASN A 440 6.70 8.81 -12.61
N SER A 441 7.63 9.55 -13.21
CA SER A 441 7.50 10.98 -13.48
C SER A 441 7.29 11.24 -14.98
N TYR A 442 6.55 12.31 -15.30
CA TYR A 442 6.11 12.66 -16.64
C TYR A 442 6.27 14.15 -16.90
N ILE A 443 6.63 14.51 -18.13
CA ILE A 443 6.34 15.83 -18.67
C ILE A 443 4.91 15.78 -19.21
N VAL A 444 4.02 16.61 -18.68
CA VAL A 444 2.70 16.87 -19.24
C VAL A 444 2.80 18.11 -20.11
N HIS A 445 2.44 18.00 -21.39
CA HIS A 445 2.54 19.11 -22.32
C HIS A 445 1.45 20.15 -22.08
N ASN A 446 1.62 21.33 -22.68
CA ASN A 446 0.71 22.47 -22.53
C ASN A 446 -0.75 22.23 -22.88
N ASP A 447 -1.05 21.21 -23.68
CA ASP A 447 -2.42 20.82 -23.99
C ASP A 447 -3.14 20.13 -22.82
N LEU A 448 -2.39 19.77 -21.76
CA LEU A 448 -2.82 19.03 -20.58
C LEU A 448 -3.40 17.63 -20.90
N LYS A 449 -3.05 17.08 -22.06
CA LYS A 449 -3.55 15.79 -22.56
C LYS A 449 -2.43 14.85 -22.95
N THR A 450 -1.35 15.38 -23.51
CA THR A 450 -0.21 14.60 -23.97
C THR A 450 0.89 14.57 -22.92
N VAL A 451 1.59 13.44 -22.84
CA VAL A 451 2.68 13.24 -21.88
C VAL A 451 3.94 12.71 -22.53
N SER A 452 5.06 12.84 -21.85
CA SER A 452 6.33 12.20 -22.20
C SER A 452 6.98 11.67 -20.94
N PHE A 453 7.49 10.44 -20.98
CA PHE A 453 8.15 9.84 -19.82
C PHE A 453 9.48 10.52 -19.56
N LEU A 454 9.81 10.65 -18.27
CA LEU A 454 11.09 11.18 -17.82
C LEU A 454 12.02 10.02 -17.48
N GLY A 455 13.17 9.97 -18.17
CA GLY A 455 14.23 8.98 -17.96
C GLY A 455 13.92 7.57 -18.49
N CYS A 456 12.66 7.13 -18.44
CA CYS A 456 12.20 5.87 -19.02
C CYS A 456 12.02 6.02 -20.53
N SER A 457 12.60 5.10 -21.31
CA SER A 457 12.29 5.01 -22.74
C SER A 457 11.04 4.20 -23.01
N LYS A 458 10.63 3.33 -22.07
CA LYS A 458 9.54 2.36 -22.26
C LYS A 458 9.06 1.77 -20.94
N ILE A 459 7.75 1.83 -20.68
CA ILE A 459 7.11 1.15 -19.55
C ILE A 459 6.42 -0.12 -20.05
N VAL A 460 6.53 -1.21 -19.29
CA VAL A 460 5.89 -2.49 -19.62
C VAL A 460 4.71 -2.75 -18.67
N ASN A 461 3.51 -2.87 -19.23
CA ASN A 461 2.28 -3.19 -18.51
C ASN A 461 1.82 -4.60 -18.88
N LYS A 462 1.30 -5.36 -17.91
CA LYS A 462 0.69 -6.67 -18.17
C LYS A 462 -0.64 -6.53 -18.91
N VAL A 463 -0.88 -7.42 -19.88
CA VAL A 463 -2.16 -7.54 -20.61
C VAL A 463 -2.86 -8.84 -20.22
N ALA A 464 -2.15 -9.97 -20.26
CA ALA A 464 -2.71 -11.29 -19.92
C ALA A 464 -1.61 -12.25 -19.44
N ASP A 465 -1.99 -13.22 -18.60
CA ASP A 465 -1.18 -14.41 -18.33
C ASP A 465 -1.50 -15.49 -19.37
N VAL A 466 -0.49 -16.21 -19.85
CA VAL A 466 -0.66 -17.34 -20.78
C VAL A 466 0.17 -18.53 -20.29
N ASP A 467 -0.09 -19.74 -20.79
CA ASP A 467 0.56 -20.97 -20.29
C ASP A 467 2.08 -20.94 -20.43
N ASP A 468 2.60 -20.39 -21.53
CA ASP A 468 4.02 -20.34 -21.86
C ASP A 468 4.69 -19.00 -21.48
N GLY A 469 3.99 -18.11 -20.76
CA GLY A 469 4.54 -16.82 -20.35
C GLY A 469 3.51 -15.74 -20.04
N LEU A 470 3.70 -14.56 -20.60
CA LEU A 470 2.82 -13.40 -20.41
C LEU A 470 2.71 -12.53 -21.67
N ILE A 471 1.58 -11.86 -21.83
CA ILE A 471 1.40 -10.81 -22.84
C ILE A 471 1.52 -9.47 -22.14
N VAL A 472 2.35 -8.60 -22.70
CA VAL A 472 2.60 -7.25 -22.22
C VAL A 472 2.38 -6.21 -23.30
N SER A 473 2.02 -5.01 -22.86
CA SER A 473 1.99 -3.82 -23.68
C SER A 473 3.10 -2.88 -23.25
N ASN A 474 3.63 -2.18 -24.23
CA ASN A 474 4.73 -1.27 -24.05
C ASN A 474 4.28 0.15 -24.32
N ASN A 475 4.41 0.96 -23.31
CA ASN A 475 4.02 2.34 -23.31
C ASN A 475 5.24 3.24 -23.51
N GLN A 476 5.16 4.08 -24.53
CA GLN A 476 6.15 5.11 -24.82
C GLN A 476 5.43 6.45 -25.03
N ASN A 477 5.72 7.41 -24.16
CA ASN A 477 5.14 8.74 -24.08
C ASN A 477 3.60 8.74 -24.05
N GLY A 478 3.01 7.91 -23.18
CA GLY A 478 1.55 7.77 -23.05
C GLY A 478 0.87 7.01 -24.18
N LYS A 479 1.64 6.44 -25.12
CA LYS A 479 1.13 5.65 -26.25
C LYS A 479 1.57 4.21 -26.16
N LEU A 480 0.62 3.29 -26.27
CA LEU A 480 0.88 1.86 -26.34
C LEU A 480 1.30 1.48 -27.76
N ASN A 481 2.59 1.46 -28.07
CA ASN A 481 3.05 1.31 -29.45
C ASN A 481 3.48 -0.11 -29.81
N GLU A 482 3.66 -0.97 -28.82
CA GLU A 482 4.18 -2.32 -29.03
C GLU A 482 3.53 -3.30 -28.05
N LEU A 483 3.21 -4.50 -28.54
CA LEU A 483 2.71 -5.63 -27.77
C LEU A 483 3.71 -6.78 -27.88
N ARG A 484 4.01 -7.44 -26.76
CA ARG A 484 4.93 -8.58 -26.72
C ARG A 484 4.32 -9.76 -26.00
N LYS A 485 4.60 -10.96 -26.49
CA LYS A 485 4.48 -12.20 -25.72
C LYS A 485 5.88 -12.55 -25.22
N LEU A 486 6.05 -12.57 -23.90
CA LEU A 486 7.31 -12.89 -23.24
C LEU A 486 7.21 -14.30 -22.65
N GLY A 487 8.26 -15.10 -22.79
CA GLY A 487 8.38 -16.43 -22.21
C GLY A 487 8.83 -16.38 -20.74
N LEU A 488 8.96 -17.57 -20.15
CA LEU A 488 9.30 -17.73 -18.73
C LEU A 488 10.79 -17.54 -18.39
N ASN A 489 11.67 -17.24 -19.36
CA ASN A 489 13.10 -16.98 -19.09
C ASN A 489 13.42 -15.50 -18.83
N GLY A 490 12.42 -14.61 -18.81
CA GLY A 490 12.59 -13.20 -18.46
C GLY A 490 12.30 -12.23 -19.59
N LYS A 491 12.59 -10.95 -19.36
CA LYS A 491 12.19 -9.84 -20.25
C LYS A 491 12.78 -9.91 -21.66
N ASP A 492 13.90 -10.60 -21.82
CA ASP A 492 14.59 -10.79 -23.10
C ASP A 492 14.10 -12.03 -23.87
N ASP A 493 13.27 -12.88 -23.25
CA ASP A 493 12.66 -14.06 -23.87
C ASP A 493 11.43 -13.69 -24.69
N VAL A 494 11.62 -12.93 -25.76
CA VAL A 494 10.52 -12.43 -26.60
C VAL A 494 10.06 -13.53 -27.57
N LEU A 495 8.91 -14.14 -27.29
CA LEU A 495 8.28 -15.16 -28.14
C LEU A 495 7.58 -14.54 -29.34
N THR A 496 6.95 -13.38 -29.17
CA THR A 496 6.25 -12.66 -30.24
C THR A 496 6.32 -11.16 -29.99
N ASN A 497 6.42 -10.37 -31.06
CA ASN A 497 6.45 -8.92 -31.00
C ASN A 497 5.57 -8.31 -32.10
N VAL A 498 4.76 -7.32 -31.75
CA VAL A 498 3.86 -6.60 -32.67
C VAL A 498 4.00 -5.10 -32.42
N ILE A 499 4.33 -4.35 -33.46
CA ILE A 499 4.51 -2.89 -33.41
C ILE A 499 3.36 -2.24 -34.18
N VAL A 500 2.83 -1.14 -33.65
CA VAL A 500 1.84 -0.31 -34.35
C VAL A 500 2.36 0.09 -35.74
N SER A 501 1.49 0.02 -36.73
CA SER A 501 1.84 0.35 -38.12
C SER A 501 2.00 1.87 -38.32
N ASP A 502 3.04 2.26 -39.07
CA ASP A 502 3.28 3.65 -39.47
C ASP A 502 2.11 4.31 -40.21
N LYS A 503 1.22 3.50 -40.80
CA LYS A 503 0.01 4.00 -41.47
C LYS A 503 -0.94 4.76 -40.53
N TYR A 504 -0.80 4.54 -39.21
CA TYR A 504 -1.53 5.25 -38.16
C TYR A 504 -0.78 6.46 -37.61
N MET A 505 0.31 6.87 -38.26
CA MET A 505 1.25 7.86 -37.73
C MET A 505 1.74 7.48 -36.32
N ASN A 506 1.80 6.17 -36.04
CA ASN A 506 2.20 5.60 -34.75
C ASN A 506 1.39 6.15 -33.55
N ASN A 507 0.07 6.28 -33.71
CA ASN A 507 -0.81 6.80 -32.67
C ASN A 507 -1.09 5.84 -31.48
N GLY A 508 -0.43 4.68 -31.43
CA GLY A 508 -0.61 3.70 -30.35
C GLY A 508 -1.93 2.92 -30.43
N PHE A 509 -2.00 1.83 -29.68
CA PHE A 509 -3.21 1.08 -29.37
C PHE A 509 -4.01 1.85 -28.31
N GLU A 510 -5.28 2.12 -28.58
CA GLU A 510 -6.17 2.91 -27.72
C GLU A 510 -6.89 2.03 -26.70
N ALA A 511 -7.31 0.85 -27.14
CA ALA A 511 -7.89 -0.20 -26.30
C ALA A 511 -7.32 -1.55 -26.75
N ILE A 512 -7.10 -2.44 -25.79
CA ILE A 512 -6.59 -3.80 -26.03
C ILE A 512 -7.39 -4.79 -25.19
N ASN A 513 -7.66 -5.96 -25.76
CA ASN A 513 -8.28 -7.07 -25.05
C ASN A 513 -7.76 -8.38 -25.63
N TYR A 514 -7.27 -9.26 -24.75
CA TYR A 514 -6.89 -10.61 -25.13
C TYR A 514 -8.06 -11.55 -24.83
N ASP A 515 -8.44 -12.36 -25.80
CA ASP A 515 -9.47 -13.37 -25.67
C ASP A 515 -8.84 -14.76 -25.54
N ASP A 516 -8.98 -15.37 -24.37
CA ASP A 516 -8.39 -16.67 -24.05
C ASP A 516 -8.94 -17.80 -24.94
N ASN A 517 -10.20 -17.68 -25.38
CA ASN A 517 -10.86 -18.71 -26.20
C ASN A 517 -10.29 -18.81 -27.62
N SER A 518 -10.07 -17.66 -28.27
CA SER A 518 -9.53 -17.62 -29.63
C SER A 518 -8.00 -17.52 -29.67
N GLY A 519 -7.35 -17.15 -28.57
CA GLY A 519 -5.92 -16.83 -28.52
C GLY A 519 -5.57 -15.55 -29.29
N GLN A 520 -6.57 -14.72 -29.59
CA GLN A 520 -6.41 -13.49 -30.36
C GLN A 520 -6.46 -12.27 -29.45
N LEU A 521 -5.77 -11.21 -29.87
CA LEU A 521 -5.82 -9.90 -29.25
C LEU A 521 -6.58 -8.94 -30.17
N LEU A 522 -7.66 -8.37 -29.63
CA LEU A 522 -8.45 -7.30 -30.22
C LEU A 522 -7.86 -5.95 -29.81
N SER A 523 -7.77 -5.03 -30.76
CA SER A 523 -7.35 -3.67 -30.46
C SER A 523 -8.04 -2.61 -31.30
N LEU A 524 -8.31 -1.46 -30.67
CA LEU A 524 -8.72 -0.22 -31.33
C LEU A 524 -7.48 0.66 -31.58
N VAL A 525 -7.32 1.17 -32.79
CA VAL A 525 -6.23 2.08 -33.17
C VAL A 525 -6.81 3.28 -33.92
N ASN A 526 -6.40 4.49 -33.56
CA ASN A 526 -6.82 5.71 -34.26
C ASN A 526 -5.75 6.15 -35.28
N GLU A 527 -6.17 6.41 -36.53
CA GLU A 527 -5.34 7.09 -37.53
C GLU A 527 -5.40 8.59 -37.26
N ILE A 528 -4.24 9.26 -37.17
CA ILE A 528 -4.16 10.71 -36.99
C ILE A 528 -3.51 11.38 -38.20
N ASN A 529 -3.82 12.64 -38.43
CA ASN A 529 -3.13 13.47 -39.41
C ASN A 529 -1.89 14.17 -38.83
N ASN A 530 -1.18 14.94 -39.64
CA ASN A 530 0.00 15.72 -39.24
C ASN A 530 -0.28 16.81 -38.18
N LYS A 531 -1.54 17.05 -37.81
CA LYS A 531 -1.96 17.96 -36.74
C LYS A 531 -2.40 17.22 -35.47
N ASN A 532 -2.16 15.92 -35.37
CA ASN A 532 -2.65 15.03 -34.30
C ASN A 532 -4.18 14.97 -34.19
N GLU A 533 -4.91 15.29 -35.26
CA GLU A 533 -6.37 15.12 -35.28
C GLU A 533 -6.67 13.70 -35.74
N VAL A 534 -7.54 12.99 -35.03
CA VAL A 534 -8.04 11.68 -35.46
C VAL A 534 -8.80 11.84 -36.78
N ILE A 535 -8.44 11.02 -37.77
CA ILE A 535 -9.03 11.00 -39.13
C ILE A 535 -9.63 9.65 -39.50
N ALA A 536 -9.40 8.61 -38.70
CA ALA A 536 -10.04 7.31 -38.80
C ALA A 536 -9.88 6.53 -37.50
N SER A 537 -10.71 5.51 -37.32
CA SER A 537 -10.48 4.47 -36.32
C SER A 537 -10.40 3.12 -37.02
N HIS A 538 -9.58 2.24 -36.49
CA HIS A 538 -9.35 0.91 -37.03
C HIS A 538 -9.51 -0.10 -35.93
N ILE A 539 -10.12 -1.24 -36.27
CA ILE A 539 -10.04 -2.43 -35.44
C ILE A 539 -8.98 -3.35 -36.02
N VAL A 540 -8.09 -3.79 -35.14
CA VAL A 540 -6.96 -4.66 -35.46
C VAL A 540 -7.11 -5.93 -34.64
N VAL A 541 -7.02 -7.09 -35.31
CA VAL A 541 -7.09 -8.41 -34.68
C VAL A 541 -5.74 -9.10 -34.90
N ILE A 542 -5.12 -9.55 -33.81
CA ILE A 542 -3.73 -10.02 -33.79
C ILE A 542 -3.68 -11.44 -33.23
N ASP A 543 -3.01 -12.35 -33.94
CA ASP A 543 -2.64 -13.67 -33.39
C ASP A 543 -1.37 -13.51 -32.54
N MET A 544 -1.48 -13.65 -31.23
CA MET A 544 -0.34 -13.46 -30.32
C MET A 544 0.62 -14.65 -30.26
N ASN A 545 0.32 -15.77 -30.93
CA ASN A 545 1.24 -16.90 -31.03
C ASN A 545 2.32 -16.70 -32.09
N ASN A 546 2.06 -15.87 -33.10
CA ASN A 546 3.00 -15.60 -34.20
C ASN A 546 3.12 -14.11 -34.58
N GLY A 547 2.33 -13.23 -33.94
CA GLY A 547 2.34 -11.78 -34.14
C GLY A 547 1.65 -11.31 -35.42
N LYS A 548 0.96 -12.20 -36.14
CA LYS A 548 0.33 -11.86 -37.41
C LYS A 548 -0.94 -11.03 -37.17
N ILE A 549 -1.02 -9.87 -37.83
CA ILE A 549 -2.26 -9.11 -37.95
C ILE A 549 -3.21 -9.91 -38.86
N ILE A 550 -4.24 -10.49 -38.27
CA ILE A 550 -5.28 -11.27 -38.96
C ILE A 550 -6.21 -10.33 -39.72
N GLN A 551 -6.63 -9.25 -39.05
CA GLN A 551 -7.54 -8.26 -39.61
C GLN A 551 -7.10 -6.84 -39.24
N ASP A 552 -7.37 -5.93 -40.18
CA ASP A 552 -7.15 -4.51 -40.02
C ASP A 552 -8.17 -3.75 -40.87
N ARG A 553 -9.12 -3.12 -40.20
CA ARG A 553 -10.33 -2.61 -40.83
C ARG A 553 -10.69 -1.24 -40.30
N LYS A 554 -10.86 -0.29 -41.22
CA LYS A 554 -11.30 1.08 -40.92
C LYS A 554 -12.78 1.07 -40.57
N VAL A 555 -13.12 1.68 -39.44
CA VAL A 555 -14.48 1.87 -38.93
C VAL A 555 -14.80 3.37 -38.98
N LEU A 556 -15.96 3.71 -39.52
CA LEU A 556 -16.47 5.08 -39.61
C LEU A 556 -17.82 5.16 -38.88
N LEU A 557 -17.99 6.20 -38.06
CA LEU A 557 -19.30 6.54 -37.49
C LEU A 557 -20.03 7.54 -38.39
N GLU A 558 -21.34 7.67 -38.20
CA GLU A 558 -22.15 8.64 -38.93
C GLU A 558 -21.65 10.09 -38.71
N GLY A 559 -21.65 10.89 -39.79
CA GLY A 559 -21.34 12.33 -39.72
C GLY A 559 -19.86 12.70 -39.59
N ASN A 560 -18.95 11.92 -40.18
CA ASN A 560 -17.48 12.09 -40.09
C ASN A 560 -16.93 12.00 -38.66
N LYS A 561 -17.59 11.21 -37.80
CA LYS A 561 -17.09 10.90 -36.46
C LYS A 561 -16.25 9.61 -36.47
N TYR A 562 -15.39 9.47 -35.47
CA TYR A 562 -14.47 8.34 -35.31
C TYR A 562 -14.82 7.56 -34.07
N LEU A 563 -14.54 6.25 -34.09
CA LEU A 563 -14.80 5.37 -32.97
C LEU A 563 -13.75 5.60 -31.88
N VAL A 564 -14.19 6.07 -30.73
CA VAL A 564 -13.34 6.24 -29.55
C VAL A 564 -13.94 5.37 -28.46
N GLY A 565 -13.13 4.49 -27.88
CA GLY A 565 -13.53 3.69 -26.73
C GLY A 565 -12.34 3.29 -25.88
N ASN A 566 -12.60 2.99 -24.62
CA ASN A 566 -11.57 2.52 -23.68
C ASN A 566 -11.55 0.99 -23.60
N GLU A 567 -12.68 0.35 -23.90
CA GLU A 567 -12.83 -1.10 -23.86
C GLU A 567 -13.23 -1.62 -25.25
N ILE A 568 -12.67 -2.77 -25.64
CA ILE A 568 -13.01 -3.50 -26.85
C ILE A 568 -13.11 -4.98 -26.50
N LYS A 569 -14.15 -5.67 -26.97
CA LYS A 569 -14.30 -7.12 -26.78
C LYS A 569 -15.12 -7.75 -27.90
N TYR A 570 -15.02 -9.07 -28.04
CA TYR A 570 -15.97 -9.84 -28.83
C TYR A 570 -17.37 -9.74 -28.23
N PHE A 571 -18.36 -9.76 -29.12
CA PHE A 571 -19.77 -9.70 -28.80
C PHE A 571 -20.54 -10.79 -29.56
N SER A 572 -21.82 -10.93 -29.21
CA SER A 572 -22.76 -11.90 -29.78
C SER A 572 -22.85 -11.78 -31.30
N ASP A 573 -23.01 -12.90 -32.01
CA ASP A 573 -23.33 -12.91 -33.46
C ASP A 573 -24.80 -12.53 -33.67
N LEU A 574 -25.07 -11.27 -34.01
CA LEU A 574 -26.40 -10.67 -34.14
C LEU A 574 -27.01 -10.81 -35.54
N ASN A 575 -26.20 -11.07 -36.56
CA ASN A 575 -26.66 -11.13 -37.95
C ASN A 575 -26.72 -12.57 -38.49
N GLY A 576 -26.19 -13.55 -37.73
CA GLY A 576 -26.20 -14.97 -38.04
C GLY A 576 -25.20 -15.38 -39.11
N ASP A 577 -24.13 -14.61 -39.31
CA ASP A 577 -23.09 -14.88 -40.31
C ASP A 577 -21.90 -15.72 -39.80
N GLU A 578 -22.04 -16.27 -38.58
CA GLU A 578 -21.02 -17.05 -37.86
C GLU A 578 -19.78 -16.24 -37.46
N LYS A 579 -19.85 -14.90 -37.52
CA LYS A 579 -18.83 -13.99 -36.96
C LYS A 579 -19.40 -13.24 -35.77
N SER A 580 -18.69 -13.29 -34.65
CA SER A 580 -18.97 -12.43 -33.50
C SER A 580 -18.85 -10.95 -33.88
N GLU A 581 -19.85 -10.15 -33.54
CA GLU A 581 -19.73 -8.69 -33.48
C GLU A 581 -18.62 -8.27 -32.52
N LEU A 582 -18.33 -6.97 -32.54
CA LEU A 582 -17.40 -6.33 -31.64
C LEU A 582 -18.14 -5.22 -30.88
N LEU A 583 -17.94 -5.19 -29.57
CA LEU A 583 -18.44 -4.12 -28.72
C LEU A 583 -17.28 -3.22 -28.34
N VAL A 584 -17.36 -1.95 -28.73
CA VAL A 584 -16.41 -0.90 -28.32
C VAL A 584 -17.15 0.10 -27.45
N ASP A 585 -16.88 0.07 -26.15
CA ASP A 585 -17.73 0.65 -25.10
C ASP A 585 -19.22 0.30 -25.32
N ASN A 586 -20.01 1.22 -25.86
CA ASN A 586 -21.44 1.06 -26.13
C ASN A 586 -21.77 0.98 -27.64
N CYS A 587 -20.77 0.86 -28.52
CA CYS A 587 -20.95 0.81 -29.98
C CYS A 587 -20.85 -0.62 -30.49
N ILE A 588 -21.88 -1.10 -31.19
CA ILE A 588 -21.85 -2.40 -31.88
C ILE A 588 -21.27 -2.24 -33.28
N ILE A 589 -20.22 -3.00 -33.55
CA ILE A 589 -19.54 -3.09 -34.84
C ILE A 589 -19.71 -4.50 -35.39
N ASP A 590 -20.17 -4.62 -36.63
CA ASP A 590 -20.36 -5.90 -37.32
C ASP A 590 -19.01 -6.62 -37.53
N GLY A 591 -18.91 -7.88 -37.12
CA GLY A 591 -17.65 -8.62 -37.04
C GLY A 591 -17.06 -9.03 -38.40
N ASN A 592 -17.86 -8.96 -39.46
CA ASN A 592 -17.47 -9.38 -40.81
C ASN A 592 -17.14 -8.18 -41.71
N SER A 593 -18.02 -7.17 -41.70
CA SER A 593 -17.89 -5.94 -42.49
C SER A 593 -17.15 -4.81 -41.77
N PHE A 594 -17.02 -4.87 -40.44
CA PHE A 594 -16.40 -3.82 -39.60
C PHE A 594 -17.08 -2.46 -39.75
N THR A 595 -18.39 -2.47 -39.89
CA THR A 595 -19.20 -1.25 -39.97
C THR A 595 -19.94 -1.04 -38.66
N PHE A 596 -20.01 0.22 -38.21
CA PHE A 596 -20.86 0.60 -37.09
C PHE A 596 -22.32 0.33 -37.45
N LYS A 597 -23.08 -0.22 -36.50
CA LYS A 597 -24.48 -0.60 -36.71
C LYS A 597 -25.44 0.08 -35.76
N SER A 598 -25.13 0.08 -34.47
CA SER A 598 -26.04 0.58 -33.45
C SER A 598 -25.28 0.93 -32.16
N TYR A 599 -25.97 1.67 -31.30
CA TYR A 599 -25.56 1.82 -29.92
C TYR A 599 -26.28 0.76 -29.08
N PHE A 600 -25.55 0.17 -28.13
CA PHE A 600 -26.07 -0.73 -27.11
C PHE A 600 -26.08 0.00 -25.77
N ASP A 601 -27.28 0.29 -25.27
CA ASP A 601 -27.48 0.73 -23.90
C ASP A 601 -28.57 -0.16 -23.28
N PRO A 602 -28.22 -1.05 -22.33
CA PRO A 602 -29.19 -1.97 -21.73
C PRO A 602 -30.10 -1.22 -20.75
N ILE A 603 -31.10 -0.51 -21.29
CA ILE A 603 -32.08 0.22 -20.49
C ILE A 603 -33.32 -0.66 -20.24
N ILE A 604 -33.60 -0.95 -18.97
CA ILE A 604 -34.87 -1.50 -18.51
C ILE A 604 -35.53 -0.44 -17.61
N GLU A 605 -36.56 0.24 -18.12
CA GLU A 605 -37.31 1.28 -17.39
C GLU A 605 -38.36 0.65 -16.44
N GLU A 606 -37.91 0.00 -15.38
CA GLU A 606 -38.81 -0.55 -14.35
C GLU A 606 -38.41 -0.06 -12.95
N ASN A 607 -39.41 0.05 -12.06
CA ASN A 607 -39.15 0.35 -10.66
C ASN A 607 -38.59 -0.90 -9.97
N GLY A 608 -37.34 -0.84 -9.50
CA GLY A 608 -36.66 -1.95 -8.84
C GLY A 608 -35.16 -1.91 -9.07
N THR A 609 -34.49 -3.02 -8.76
CA THR A 609 -33.08 -3.23 -9.08
C THR A 609 -32.96 -4.21 -10.24
N VAL A 610 -32.26 -3.80 -11.29
CA VAL A 610 -31.99 -4.62 -12.48
C VAL A 610 -30.64 -5.30 -12.31
N ILE A 611 -30.62 -6.63 -12.43
CA ILE A 611 -29.39 -7.44 -12.31
C ILE A 611 -29.10 -8.19 -13.62
N GLU A 612 -27.83 -8.21 -14.01
CA GLU A 612 -27.31 -8.93 -15.18
C GLU A 612 -27.14 -10.42 -14.87
N VAL A 613 -27.77 -11.31 -15.65
CA VAL A 613 -27.89 -12.73 -15.32
C VAL A 613 -27.31 -13.70 -16.34
N GLY A 614 -26.62 -13.21 -17.37
CA GLY A 614 -26.10 -14.06 -18.45
C GLY A 614 -27.12 -14.29 -19.56
N ASP A 615 -26.78 -15.15 -20.52
CA ASP A 615 -27.66 -15.49 -21.67
C ASP A 615 -28.58 -16.67 -21.30
N LEU A 616 -29.87 -16.40 -21.06
CA LEU A 616 -30.85 -17.40 -20.63
C LEU A 616 -31.61 -18.02 -21.81
N ASN A 617 -31.78 -17.26 -22.89
CA ASN A 617 -32.57 -17.64 -24.07
C ASN A 617 -31.69 -18.26 -25.20
N ASN A 618 -30.36 -18.28 -25.02
CA ASN A 618 -29.33 -18.73 -25.97
C ASN A 618 -29.24 -17.87 -27.25
N ASP A 619 -29.52 -16.58 -27.17
CA ASP A 619 -29.31 -15.62 -28.25
C ASP A 619 -27.92 -14.96 -28.22
N LYS A 620 -27.07 -15.41 -27.29
CA LYS A 620 -25.72 -14.94 -26.99
C LYS A 620 -25.67 -13.53 -26.40
N ILE A 621 -26.79 -12.85 -26.18
CA ILE A 621 -26.87 -11.53 -25.56
C ILE A 621 -27.19 -11.72 -24.09
N VAL A 622 -26.66 -10.84 -23.25
CA VAL A 622 -26.93 -10.90 -21.83
C VAL A 622 -28.38 -10.50 -21.52
N ASP A 623 -29.04 -11.30 -20.69
CA ASP A 623 -30.39 -11.10 -20.17
C ASP A 623 -30.36 -10.49 -18.75
N TYR A 624 -31.53 -10.03 -18.30
CA TYR A 624 -31.67 -9.34 -17.02
C TYR A 624 -32.82 -9.89 -16.19
N VAL A 625 -32.74 -9.69 -14.87
CA VAL A 625 -33.87 -9.83 -13.96
C VAL A 625 -34.14 -8.47 -13.31
N ASN A 626 -35.39 -8.01 -13.36
CA ASN A 626 -35.82 -6.88 -12.53
C ASN A 626 -36.37 -7.41 -11.20
N VAL A 627 -35.85 -6.89 -10.10
CA VAL A 627 -36.26 -7.22 -8.73
C VAL A 627 -37.05 -6.03 -8.17
N GLY A 628 -38.38 -6.12 -8.24
CA GLY A 628 -39.30 -5.12 -7.70
C GLY A 628 -39.61 -5.33 -6.22
N GLU A 629 -40.52 -4.54 -5.65
CA GLU A 629 -40.83 -4.62 -4.22
C GLU A 629 -41.45 -5.97 -3.80
N SER A 630 -42.31 -6.56 -4.62
CA SER A 630 -43.06 -7.80 -4.28
C SER A 630 -42.97 -8.91 -5.33
N GLU A 631 -42.29 -8.65 -6.45
CA GLU A 631 -42.16 -9.58 -7.56
C GLU A 631 -40.85 -9.31 -8.29
N MET A 632 -40.16 -10.38 -8.68
CA MET A 632 -39.06 -10.33 -9.64
C MET A 632 -39.49 -10.97 -10.96
N ARG A 633 -38.87 -10.52 -12.04
CA ARG A 633 -39.23 -10.95 -13.39
C ARG A 633 -38.03 -10.97 -14.32
N VAL A 634 -37.95 -12.01 -15.14
CA VAL A 634 -36.94 -12.15 -16.19
C VAL A 634 -37.29 -11.29 -17.39
N TYR A 635 -36.26 -10.65 -17.95
CA TYR A 635 -36.29 -9.94 -19.22
C TYR A 635 -35.33 -10.64 -20.17
N HIS A 636 -35.88 -11.19 -21.25
CA HIS A 636 -35.06 -11.71 -22.33
C HIS A 636 -34.70 -10.58 -23.28
N SER A 637 -33.43 -10.51 -23.61
CA SER A 637 -32.94 -9.81 -24.77
C SER A 637 -33.65 -10.33 -26.03
N MET A 638 -33.76 -9.42 -26.98
CA MET A 638 -34.25 -9.67 -28.32
C MET A 638 -33.50 -8.70 -29.22
N HIS A 639 -33.06 -9.18 -30.37
CA HIS A 639 -32.45 -8.32 -31.36
C HIS A 639 -33.23 -8.36 -32.68
N ASN A 640 -33.30 -7.22 -33.35
CA ASN A 640 -33.78 -7.10 -34.72
C ASN A 640 -32.63 -6.56 -35.58
N GLY A 641 -31.87 -7.46 -36.20
CA GLY A 641 -30.55 -7.13 -36.71
C GLY A 641 -29.64 -6.73 -35.56
N PHE A 642 -29.16 -5.49 -35.56
CA PHE A 642 -28.22 -4.97 -34.54
C PHE A 642 -28.91 -4.13 -33.46
N GLU A 643 -30.22 -3.90 -33.56
CA GLU A 643 -30.96 -3.21 -32.50
C GLU A 643 -31.33 -4.22 -31.43
N ILE A 644 -30.81 -4.03 -30.21
CA ILE A 644 -31.07 -4.87 -29.05
C ILE A 644 -32.14 -4.19 -28.19
N SER A 645 -33.12 -4.97 -27.76
CA SER A 645 -34.19 -4.56 -26.87
C SER A 645 -34.45 -5.66 -25.86
N TYR A 646 -35.17 -5.34 -24.79
CA TYR A 646 -35.49 -6.30 -23.74
C TYR A 646 -37.00 -6.51 -23.65
N SER A 647 -37.44 -7.77 -23.77
CA SER A 647 -38.83 -8.17 -23.56
C SER A 647 -39.07 -8.65 -22.15
N LYS A 648 -40.19 -8.17 -21.60
CA LYS A 648 -40.76 -8.69 -20.37
C LYS A 648 -41.27 -10.12 -20.60
N THR A 649 -40.83 -11.07 -19.78
CA THR A 649 -41.33 -12.46 -19.83
C THR A 649 -42.46 -12.70 -18.82
N ASP A 650 -43.09 -13.87 -18.89
CA ASP A 650 -44.04 -14.36 -17.88
C ASP A 650 -43.34 -15.10 -16.72
N ILE A 651 -42.02 -15.27 -16.79
CA ILE A 651 -41.22 -15.93 -15.74
C ILE A 651 -41.12 -14.95 -14.57
N THR A 652 -41.90 -15.22 -13.53
CA THR A 652 -42.08 -14.35 -12.37
C THR A 652 -42.00 -15.13 -11.07
N LYS A 653 -41.45 -14.50 -10.03
CA LYS A 653 -41.48 -15.02 -8.66
C LYS A 653 -41.93 -13.92 -7.72
N LYS A 654 -42.95 -14.24 -6.92
CA LYS A 654 -43.52 -13.34 -5.90
C LYS A 654 -42.90 -13.59 -4.54
N TYR A 655 -42.80 -12.54 -3.75
CA TYR A 655 -42.30 -12.56 -2.38
C TYR A 655 -42.95 -11.44 -1.57
N ASP A 656 -42.80 -11.51 -0.25
CA ASP A 656 -43.28 -10.45 0.63
C ASP A 656 -42.44 -9.18 0.43
N LYS A 657 -43.11 -8.03 0.31
CA LYS A 657 -42.46 -6.71 0.23
C LYS A 657 -41.59 -6.39 1.44
N ASN A 658 -41.90 -6.98 2.59
CA ASN A 658 -41.14 -6.77 3.82
C ASN A 658 -39.73 -7.40 3.76
N LEU A 659 -39.42 -8.19 2.71
CA LEU A 659 -38.09 -8.76 2.48
C LEU A 659 -37.11 -7.77 1.81
N LEU A 660 -37.62 -6.63 1.31
CA LEU A 660 -36.82 -5.55 0.71
C LEU A 660 -35.81 -6.04 -0.35
N ASN A 661 -36.18 -7.07 -1.12
CA ASN A 661 -35.28 -7.69 -2.10
C ASN A 661 -34.88 -6.74 -3.23
N ASN A 662 -35.71 -5.75 -3.55
CA ASN A 662 -35.34 -4.69 -4.49
C ASN A 662 -34.18 -3.82 -4.00
N GLN A 663 -33.87 -3.79 -2.70
CA GLN A 663 -32.77 -2.99 -2.13
C GLN A 663 -31.53 -3.84 -1.82
N HIS A 664 -31.70 -5.15 -1.61
CA HIS A 664 -30.65 -6.01 -1.06
C HIS A 664 -30.27 -7.19 -1.96
N VAL A 665 -30.86 -7.32 -3.17
CA VAL A 665 -30.44 -8.33 -4.14
C VAL A 665 -28.98 -8.12 -4.56
N ASN A 666 -28.24 -9.22 -4.68
CA ASN A 666 -26.87 -9.21 -5.17
C ASN A 666 -26.62 -10.37 -6.14
N VAL A 667 -25.70 -10.19 -7.08
CA VAL A 667 -25.26 -11.24 -8.01
C VAL A 667 -24.11 -12.01 -7.37
N ILE A 668 -24.19 -13.35 -7.38
CA ILE A 668 -23.10 -14.22 -6.87
C ILE A 668 -22.16 -14.68 -8.01
N GLY A 669 -22.63 -14.62 -9.25
CA GLY A 669 -21.85 -14.92 -10.46
C GLY A 669 -22.15 -16.29 -11.08
N ASP A 670 -21.45 -16.58 -12.18
CA ASP A 670 -21.52 -17.84 -12.92
C ASP A 670 -20.66 -18.92 -12.26
N LEU A 671 -21.24 -19.58 -11.25
CA LEU A 671 -20.53 -20.61 -10.51
C LEU A 671 -20.28 -21.87 -11.35
N GLU A 672 -21.06 -22.14 -12.40
CA GLU A 672 -20.99 -23.38 -13.18
C GLU A 672 -20.19 -23.21 -14.49
N HIS A 673 -19.61 -22.03 -14.72
CA HIS A 673 -18.89 -21.65 -15.95
C HIS A 673 -19.71 -21.90 -17.23
N ASN A 674 -21.02 -21.68 -17.16
CA ASN A 674 -21.96 -21.90 -18.27
C ASN A 674 -22.50 -20.60 -18.88
N GLY A 675 -22.00 -19.44 -18.43
CA GLY A 675 -22.41 -18.12 -18.86
C GLY A 675 -23.63 -17.55 -18.15
N ILE A 676 -24.16 -18.21 -17.10
CA ILE A 676 -25.37 -17.79 -16.38
C ILE A 676 -25.03 -17.39 -14.94
N ASN A 677 -25.23 -16.12 -14.61
CA ASN A 677 -24.98 -15.62 -13.26
C ASN A 677 -26.15 -15.95 -12.32
N LEU A 678 -25.85 -16.63 -11.22
CA LEU A 678 -26.79 -16.80 -10.12
C LEU A 678 -26.88 -15.50 -9.29
N PHE A 679 -27.98 -15.32 -8.56
CA PHE A 679 -28.17 -14.19 -7.65
C PHE A 679 -28.85 -14.60 -6.37
N ILE A 680 -28.76 -13.75 -5.34
CA ILE A 680 -29.18 -14.06 -3.98
C ILE A 680 -30.23 -13.05 -3.47
N ILE A 681 -31.25 -13.56 -2.78
CA ILE A 681 -32.34 -12.76 -2.20
C ILE A 681 -32.63 -13.16 -0.75
N ASN A 682 -33.31 -12.30 0.00
CA ASN A 682 -33.83 -12.57 1.34
C ASN A 682 -35.11 -13.42 1.30
N ALA A 683 -35.24 -14.30 2.28
CA ALA A 683 -36.43 -15.08 2.59
C ALA A 683 -36.59 -15.26 4.11
N ARG A 684 -37.72 -15.81 4.56
CA ARG A 684 -37.97 -16.16 5.97
C ARG A 684 -38.48 -17.59 6.11
N ASN A 685 -37.98 -18.32 7.11
CA ASN A 685 -38.42 -19.67 7.40
C ASN A 685 -39.74 -19.68 8.20
N SER A 686 -40.29 -20.86 8.50
CA SER A 686 -41.57 -20.99 9.21
C SER A 686 -41.56 -20.39 10.61
N ASP A 687 -40.39 -20.29 11.23
CA ASP A 687 -40.18 -19.75 12.57
C ASP A 687 -39.87 -18.25 12.55
N GLY A 688 -39.84 -17.64 11.36
CA GLY A 688 -39.65 -16.20 11.16
C GLY A 688 -38.20 -15.75 10.97
N TYR A 689 -37.22 -16.65 11.08
CA TYR A 689 -35.80 -16.30 10.86
C TYR A 689 -35.55 -15.96 9.40
N GLN A 690 -34.81 -14.89 9.16
CA GLN A 690 -34.34 -14.54 7.82
C GLN A 690 -33.25 -15.52 7.37
N TYR A 691 -33.26 -15.90 6.10
CA TYR A 691 -32.21 -16.66 5.43
C TYR A 691 -32.09 -16.20 3.97
N TYR A 692 -31.13 -16.73 3.23
CA TYR A 692 -30.92 -16.34 1.83
C TYR A 692 -31.26 -17.46 0.85
N GLN A 693 -31.88 -17.09 -0.27
CA GLN A 693 -32.14 -17.99 -1.39
C GLN A 693 -31.21 -17.64 -2.54
N VAL A 694 -30.44 -18.62 -3.01
CA VAL A 694 -29.75 -18.52 -4.30
C VAL A 694 -30.73 -18.92 -5.39
N ILE A 695 -30.91 -18.03 -6.36
CA ILE A 695 -31.93 -18.14 -7.39
C ILE A 695 -31.27 -18.48 -8.72
N ASN A 696 -31.86 -19.45 -9.41
CA ASN A 696 -31.56 -19.69 -10.81
C ASN A 696 -32.35 -18.68 -11.66
N PRO A 697 -31.69 -17.79 -12.42
CA PRO A 697 -32.38 -16.78 -13.22
C PRO A 697 -33.23 -17.37 -14.35
N LYS A 698 -32.93 -18.58 -14.82
CA LYS A 698 -33.60 -19.21 -15.96
C LYS A 698 -35.10 -19.46 -15.73
N ASP A 699 -35.47 -19.79 -14.49
CA ASP A 699 -36.84 -20.11 -14.10
C ASP A 699 -37.26 -19.47 -12.77
N LEU A 700 -36.37 -18.66 -12.17
CA LEU A 700 -36.52 -18.04 -10.85
C LEU A 700 -36.73 -19.06 -9.71
N SER A 701 -36.38 -20.33 -9.94
CA SER A 701 -36.43 -21.36 -8.91
C SER A 701 -35.31 -21.15 -7.89
N VAL A 702 -35.56 -21.63 -6.67
CA VAL A 702 -34.51 -21.69 -5.65
C VAL A 702 -33.56 -22.81 -6.02
N ARG A 703 -32.29 -22.47 -6.23
CA ARG A 703 -31.22 -23.43 -6.53
C ARG A 703 -30.79 -24.15 -5.25
N PHE A 704 -30.46 -23.37 -4.22
CA PHE A 704 -30.23 -23.81 -2.86
C PHE A 704 -30.43 -22.63 -1.90
N ASN A 705 -30.51 -22.93 -0.60
CA ASN A 705 -30.61 -21.92 0.43
C ASN A 705 -29.28 -21.80 1.16
N LEU A 706 -28.98 -20.59 1.64
CA LEU A 706 -27.86 -20.31 2.51
C LEU A 706 -28.41 -19.87 3.86
N LEU A 707 -27.81 -20.41 4.93
CA LEU A 707 -28.17 -20.11 6.32
C LEU A 707 -29.65 -20.41 6.64
N GLU A 708 -30.17 -21.59 6.26
CA GLU A 708 -31.58 -21.98 6.49
C GLU A 708 -32.04 -21.87 7.94
N ASP A 709 -31.12 -22.10 8.89
CA ASP A 709 -31.36 -21.99 10.33
C ASP A 709 -31.46 -20.53 10.81
N GLY A 710 -31.05 -19.58 9.97
CA GLY A 710 -31.20 -18.15 10.15
C GLY A 710 -29.89 -17.35 10.11
N VAL A 711 -30.00 -16.07 9.76
CA VAL A 711 -28.91 -15.07 9.74
C VAL A 711 -28.61 -14.50 11.14
N TYR A 712 -27.45 -13.85 11.28
CA TYR A 712 -27.00 -13.23 12.52
C TYR A 712 -27.06 -11.69 12.49
N ASP A 713 -27.21 -11.05 13.67
CA ASP A 713 -27.46 -9.60 13.86
C ASP A 713 -26.32 -8.65 13.40
N TYR A 714 -25.10 -9.14 13.16
CA TYR A 714 -23.96 -8.26 12.84
C TYR A 714 -22.77 -9.01 12.22
N GLY A 715 -22.12 -8.44 11.20
CA GLY A 715 -20.75 -8.79 10.79
C GLY A 715 -20.55 -10.05 9.93
N GLU A 716 -21.61 -10.73 9.50
CA GLU A 716 -21.49 -11.85 8.55
C GLU A 716 -21.22 -11.35 7.12
N SER A 717 -20.40 -12.09 6.36
CA SER A 717 -20.14 -11.76 4.95
C SER A 717 -19.80 -12.99 4.12
N PHE A 718 -20.07 -12.92 2.82
CA PHE A 718 -19.67 -13.93 1.85
C PHE A 718 -18.44 -13.46 1.05
N ILE A 719 -17.60 -14.39 0.59
CA ILE A 719 -16.52 -14.12 -0.36
C ILE A 719 -16.77 -14.98 -1.60
N LEU A 720 -16.79 -14.34 -2.76
CA LEU A 720 -16.86 -15.00 -4.06
C LEU A 720 -15.44 -15.43 -4.44
N SER A 721 -15.06 -16.65 -4.10
CA SER A 721 -13.66 -17.10 -4.20
C SER A 721 -13.18 -17.21 -5.65
N LYS A 722 -14.10 -17.55 -6.56
CA LYS A 722 -13.85 -17.99 -7.95
C LYS A 722 -12.89 -19.18 -8.01
N ILE A 723 -13.02 -20.06 -7.03
CA ILE A 723 -12.20 -21.24 -6.85
C ILE A 723 -13.14 -22.40 -6.57
N ASP A 724 -13.07 -23.41 -7.43
CA ASP A 724 -13.62 -24.72 -7.19
C ASP A 724 -12.68 -25.49 -6.23
N PHE A 725 -12.99 -25.46 -4.93
CA PHE A 725 -12.13 -26.06 -3.91
C PHE A 725 -12.30 -27.58 -3.84
N ASN A 726 -13.51 -28.09 -4.12
CA ASN A 726 -13.82 -29.51 -4.08
C ASN A 726 -13.68 -30.22 -5.46
N GLN A 727 -13.39 -29.45 -6.51
CA GLN A 727 -13.23 -29.90 -7.91
C GLN A 727 -14.48 -30.54 -8.50
N ASP A 728 -15.66 -30.05 -8.14
CA ASP A 728 -16.94 -30.56 -8.64
C ASP A 728 -17.44 -29.86 -9.92
N GLY A 729 -16.64 -28.93 -10.45
CA GLY A 729 -16.90 -28.11 -11.61
C GLY A 729 -17.64 -26.80 -11.29
N CYS A 730 -17.87 -26.49 -10.02
CA CYS A 730 -18.53 -25.26 -9.59
C CYS A 730 -17.62 -24.41 -8.67
N ASP A 731 -17.58 -23.10 -8.88
CA ASP A 731 -16.89 -22.18 -7.97
C ASP A 731 -17.56 -22.17 -6.59
N ASP A 732 -16.76 -22.34 -5.54
CA ASP A 732 -17.23 -22.40 -4.16
C ASP A 732 -17.27 -21.04 -3.46
N LEU A 733 -18.06 -20.94 -2.39
CA LEU A 733 -18.24 -19.73 -1.59
C LEU A 733 -17.55 -19.86 -0.24
N ILE A 734 -17.08 -18.75 0.31
CA ILE A 734 -16.62 -18.69 1.71
C ILE A 734 -17.61 -17.84 2.49
N PHE A 735 -18.05 -18.32 3.65
CA PHE A 735 -18.90 -17.58 4.57
C PHE A 735 -18.13 -17.25 5.85
N ASN A 736 -17.95 -15.96 6.11
CA ASN A 736 -17.38 -15.44 7.34
C ASN A 736 -18.48 -15.30 8.38
N LYS A 737 -18.32 -15.99 9.51
CA LYS A 737 -19.23 -15.82 10.64
C LYS A 737 -19.02 -14.45 11.31
N PRO A 738 -20.06 -13.92 11.99
CA PRO A 738 -20.00 -12.67 12.76
C PRO A 738 -18.77 -12.45 13.63
N SER A 739 -18.26 -13.51 14.26
CA SER A 739 -17.11 -13.44 15.17
C SER A 739 -15.78 -13.19 14.46
N GLY A 740 -15.75 -13.29 13.12
CA GLY A 740 -14.53 -13.28 12.31
C GLY A 740 -13.57 -14.44 12.61
N SER A 741 -13.96 -15.36 13.50
CA SER A 741 -13.06 -16.37 14.07
C SER A 741 -13.26 -17.77 13.49
N THR A 742 -14.36 -17.98 12.79
CA THR A 742 -14.65 -19.20 12.04
C THR A 742 -15.19 -18.84 10.68
N ILE A 743 -14.78 -19.62 9.68
CA ILE A 743 -15.24 -19.51 8.32
C ILE A 743 -15.76 -20.86 7.86
N ASN A 744 -16.84 -20.84 7.09
CA ASN A 744 -17.38 -22.03 6.44
C ASN A 744 -17.03 -21.97 4.95
N LEU A 745 -16.42 -23.04 4.45
CA LEU A 745 -16.34 -23.29 3.03
C LEU A 745 -17.65 -23.92 2.58
N LEU A 746 -18.33 -23.28 1.64
CA LEU A 746 -19.64 -23.68 1.15
C LEU A 746 -19.54 -24.11 -0.31
N SER A 747 -20.15 -25.24 -0.64
CA SER A 747 -20.22 -25.71 -2.02
C SER A 747 -21.02 -24.74 -2.87
N GLY A 748 -20.46 -24.29 -3.99
CA GLY A 748 -21.18 -23.47 -4.96
C GLY A 748 -22.34 -24.18 -5.64
N LYS A 749 -22.30 -25.52 -5.63
CA LYS A 749 -23.27 -26.39 -6.29
C LYS A 749 -24.60 -26.51 -5.56
N ASP A 750 -24.54 -26.61 -4.23
CA ASP A 750 -25.71 -26.90 -3.39
C ASP A 750 -25.73 -26.17 -2.03
N GLY A 751 -24.78 -25.27 -1.77
CA GLY A 751 -24.70 -24.47 -0.56
C GLY A 751 -24.28 -25.24 0.70
N LYS A 752 -23.94 -26.53 0.60
CA LYS A 752 -23.54 -27.32 1.77
C LYS A 752 -22.16 -26.90 2.30
N ILE A 753 -22.00 -27.01 3.61
CA ILE A 753 -20.70 -26.82 4.25
C ILE A 753 -19.78 -27.97 3.85
N LEU A 754 -18.73 -27.66 3.09
CA LEU A 754 -17.65 -28.56 2.73
C LEU A 754 -16.68 -28.73 3.90
N GLN A 755 -16.29 -27.61 4.51
CA GLN A 755 -15.40 -27.59 5.64
C GLN A 755 -15.65 -26.36 6.53
N THR A 756 -15.52 -26.54 7.84
CA THR A 756 -15.52 -25.43 8.81
C THR A 756 -14.10 -25.20 9.31
N VAL A 757 -13.56 -24.01 9.05
CA VAL A 757 -12.20 -23.64 9.47
C VAL A 757 -12.28 -22.66 10.63
N LYS A 758 -11.67 -23.03 11.76
CA LYS A 758 -11.49 -22.14 12.91
C LYS A 758 -10.17 -21.38 12.75
N LEU A 759 -10.27 -20.06 12.56
CA LEU A 759 -9.14 -19.13 12.55
C LEU A 759 -8.62 -18.89 13.97
N ASN A 760 -9.50 -18.99 14.97
CA ASN A 760 -9.20 -18.89 16.40
C ASN A 760 -9.81 -20.08 17.17
N PRO A 761 -9.02 -20.84 17.96
CA PRO A 761 -9.53 -22.00 18.71
C PRO A 761 -10.43 -21.63 19.90
N ASP A 762 -10.25 -20.43 20.46
CA ASP A 762 -10.86 -20.02 21.74
C ASP A 762 -12.13 -19.19 21.55
N SER A 763 -12.44 -18.82 20.30
CA SER A 763 -13.70 -18.15 19.98
C SER A 763 -14.87 -19.12 20.16
N ASP A 764 -15.74 -18.80 21.10
CA ASP A 764 -17.02 -19.47 21.23
C ASP A 764 -18.01 -18.87 20.23
N ASP A 765 -18.24 -19.57 19.12
CA ASP A 765 -19.32 -19.25 18.17
C ASP A 765 -20.67 -19.76 18.69
N SER A 766 -21.00 -19.42 19.92
CA SER A 766 -22.31 -19.73 20.53
C SER A 766 -23.43 -18.81 20.07
N MET A 767 -23.15 -17.95 19.08
CA MET A 767 -24.17 -17.12 18.43
C MET A 767 -25.22 -18.01 17.78
N THR A 768 -26.48 -17.70 18.08
CA THR A 768 -27.64 -18.35 17.48
C THR A 768 -28.34 -17.35 16.58
N ALA A 769 -28.98 -17.84 15.53
CA ALA A 769 -29.81 -16.99 14.69
C ALA A 769 -30.92 -16.34 15.53
N VAL A 770 -31.36 -15.15 15.13
CA VAL A 770 -32.40 -14.39 15.84
C VAL A 770 -33.46 -13.92 14.83
N VAL A 771 -34.71 -13.87 15.29
CA VAL A 771 -35.82 -13.32 14.48
C VAL A 771 -35.82 -11.81 14.61
N TYR A 772 -35.56 -11.11 13.50
CA TYR A 772 -35.62 -9.65 13.40
C TYR A 772 -36.81 -9.19 12.59
N ASP A 773 -37.41 -8.05 12.94
CA ASP A 773 -38.42 -7.40 12.10
C ASP A 773 -37.79 -6.70 10.88
N GLU A 774 -36.59 -6.17 11.04
CA GLU A 774 -35.80 -5.54 9.98
C GLU A 774 -35.04 -6.59 9.14
N ILE A 775 -34.67 -6.21 7.92
CA ILE A 775 -33.91 -7.07 6.99
C ILE A 775 -32.42 -6.80 7.16
N ILE A 776 -31.66 -7.85 7.44
CA ILE A 776 -30.20 -7.80 7.46
C ILE A 776 -29.69 -7.82 6.01
N PRO A 777 -28.92 -6.81 5.56
CA PRO A 777 -28.40 -6.77 4.21
C PRO A 777 -27.37 -7.88 3.96
N ILE A 778 -27.38 -8.44 2.75
CA ILE A 778 -26.36 -9.40 2.29
C ILE A 778 -25.04 -8.64 2.09
N GLN A 779 -23.96 -9.10 2.72
CA GLN A 779 -22.64 -8.49 2.60
C GLN A 779 -21.66 -9.40 1.86
N PHE A 780 -20.87 -8.81 0.98
CA PHE A 780 -19.73 -9.47 0.33
C PHE A 780 -18.43 -8.79 0.75
N SER A 781 -17.39 -9.59 0.98
CA SER A 781 -16.03 -9.12 1.27
C SER A 781 -15.09 -9.54 0.14
N GLU A 782 -14.12 -8.67 -0.17
CA GLU A 782 -13.03 -8.98 -1.09
C GLU A 782 -11.83 -9.64 -0.39
N THR A 783 -11.81 -9.64 0.94
CA THR A 783 -10.68 -10.16 1.73
C THR A 783 -10.69 -11.68 1.73
N LYS A 784 -9.75 -12.31 1.04
CA LYS A 784 -9.59 -13.77 1.03
C LYS A 784 -8.96 -14.26 2.33
N MET A 785 -9.62 -15.19 3.01
CA MET A 785 -9.12 -15.85 4.23
C MET A 785 -8.61 -17.29 3.99
N ILE A 786 -9.01 -17.90 2.86
CA ILE A 786 -8.54 -19.21 2.39
C ILE A 786 -7.89 -19.03 1.02
N TYR A 787 -6.75 -19.70 0.84
CA TYR A 787 -5.91 -19.62 -0.35
C TYR A 787 -5.82 -20.98 -1.02
N GLN A 788 -5.87 -21.04 -2.35
CA GLN A 788 -5.54 -22.24 -3.09
C GLN A 788 -4.03 -22.32 -3.28
N LEU A 789 -3.44 -23.49 -3.03
CA LEU A 789 -2.00 -23.75 -3.07
C LEU A 789 -1.67 -24.85 -4.08
N GLU A 790 -0.40 -24.97 -4.47
CA GLU A 790 0.06 -26.05 -5.35
C GLU A 790 0.17 -27.38 -4.63
N ASP A 791 -0.23 -28.45 -5.33
CA ASP A 791 -0.18 -29.86 -4.91
C ASP A 791 1.17 -30.24 -4.28
N ILE A 792 1.15 -30.64 -3.01
CA ILE A 792 2.30 -31.11 -2.24
C ILE A 792 2.25 -32.59 -1.91
N ASN A 793 1.10 -33.26 -2.05
CA ASN A 793 0.93 -34.68 -1.76
C ASN A 793 0.88 -35.57 -3.03
N ASP A 794 0.97 -34.95 -4.21
CA ASP A 794 0.98 -35.54 -5.55
C ASP A 794 -0.32 -36.31 -5.90
N ASP A 795 -1.47 -35.89 -5.38
CA ASP A 795 -2.78 -36.51 -5.67
C ASP A 795 -3.56 -35.84 -6.82
N ASN A 796 -2.96 -34.83 -7.45
CA ASN A 796 -3.47 -33.94 -8.50
C ASN A 796 -4.58 -32.97 -8.02
N VAL A 797 -4.72 -32.79 -6.71
CA VAL A 797 -5.64 -31.83 -6.11
C VAL A 797 -4.84 -30.73 -5.42
N LYS A 798 -5.11 -29.49 -5.80
CA LYS A 798 -4.53 -28.31 -5.14
C LYS A 798 -4.97 -28.21 -3.68
N GLU A 799 -4.04 -27.90 -2.77
CA GLU A 799 -4.31 -27.73 -1.34
C GLU A 799 -4.94 -26.40 -0.99
N LEU A 800 -5.38 -26.29 0.27
CA LEU A 800 -5.94 -25.10 0.87
C LEU A 800 -5.04 -24.57 1.98
N GLY A 801 -4.76 -23.28 1.96
CA GLY A 801 -4.02 -22.57 3.00
C GLY A 801 -4.89 -21.58 3.76
N TYR A 802 -4.65 -21.41 5.06
CA TYR A 802 -5.27 -20.35 5.85
C TYR A 802 -4.41 -19.96 7.05
N PHE A 803 -4.59 -18.73 7.55
CA PHE A 803 -3.95 -18.28 8.79
C PHE A 803 -4.75 -18.71 10.02
N TYR A 804 -4.04 -19.16 11.03
CA TYR A 804 -4.52 -19.59 12.33
C TYR A 804 -3.73 -18.86 13.41
N TYR A 805 -4.40 -18.19 14.35
CA TYR A 805 -3.73 -17.49 15.44
C TYR A 805 -3.96 -18.20 16.78
N ASP A 806 -2.86 -18.58 17.45
CA ASP A 806 -2.86 -19.24 18.76
C ASP A 806 -2.70 -18.18 19.86
N TYR A 807 -3.81 -17.72 20.46
CA TYR A 807 -3.81 -16.69 21.51
C TYR A 807 -2.99 -17.08 22.75
N TYR A 808 -2.90 -18.37 23.08
CA TYR A 808 -2.12 -18.81 24.25
C TYR A 808 -0.62 -18.72 24.03
N LYS A 809 -0.18 -18.87 22.78
CA LYS A 809 1.22 -18.80 22.41
C LYS A 809 1.62 -17.46 21.81
N ASP A 810 0.65 -16.65 21.42
CA ASP A 810 0.83 -15.42 20.63
C ASP A 810 1.61 -15.71 19.33
N ILE A 811 1.15 -16.72 18.58
CA ILE A 811 1.82 -17.19 17.35
C ILE A 811 0.83 -17.29 16.20
N ASN A 812 1.19 -16.66 15.07
CA ASN A 812 0.56 -16.90 13.79
C ASN A 812 1.07 -18.19 13.15
N THR A 813 0.16 -19.00 12.66
CA THR A 813 0.45 -20.27 11.98
C THR A 813 -0.26 -20.27 10.64
N PHE A 814 0.41 -20.68 9.59
CA PHE A 814 -0.23 -20.97 8.31
C PHE A 814 -0.52 -22.47 8.23
N LYS A 815 -1.79 -22.85 8.18
CA LYS A 815 -2.21 -24.25 8.09
C LYS A 815 -2.52 -24.63 6.65
N ILE A 816 -2.18 -25.85 6.28
CA ILE A 816 -2.41 -26.42 4.96
C ILE A 816 -3.29 -27.65 5.10
N LEU A 817 -4.41 -27.65 4.40
CA LEU A 817 -5.35 -28.77 4.30
C LEU A 817 -5.22 -29.42 2.92
N ASP A 818 -5.39 -30.73 2.89
CA ASP A 818 -5.60 -31.48 1.65
C ASP A 818 -6.87 -30.97 0.96
N GLY A 819 -6.77 -30.54 -0.30
CA GLY A 819 -7.94 -30.05 -1.04
C GLY A 819 -8.98 -31.13 -1.30
N LYS A 820 -8.59 -32.41 -1.28
CA LYS A 820 -9.47 -33.53 -1.59
C LYS A 820 -10.35 -33.97 -0.43
N ASN A 821 -9.82 -33.92 0.79
CA ASN A 821 -10.48 -34.46 1.97
C ASN A 821 -10.50 -33.49 3.18
N TYR A 822 -9.88 -32.33 3.05
CA TYR A 822 -9.78 -31.26 4.05
C TYR A 822 -9.05 -31.65 5.35
N GLU A 823 -8.34 -32.77 5.37
CA GLU A 823 -7.46 -33.14 6.48
C GLU A 823 -6.21 -32.25 6.50
N GLN A 824 -5.73 -31.92 7.70
CA GLN A 824 -4.55 -31.08 7.85
C GLN A 824 -3.29 -31.83 7.40
N LEU A 825 -2.65 -31.35 6.33
CA LEU A 825 -1.38 -31.87 5.83
C LEU A 825 -0.19 -31.26 6.58
N LYS A 826 -0.21 -29.94 6.77
CA LYS A 826 0.89 -29.20 7.40
C LYS A 826 0.41 -28.06 8.29
N SER A 827 1.28 -27.66 9.20
CA SER A 827 1.09 -26.54 10.11
C SER A 827 2.41 -25.78 10.23
N CYS A 828 2.48 -24.62 9.60
CA CYS A 828 3.68 -23.81 9.46
C CYS A 828 3.68 -22.68 10.48
N SER A 829 4.50 -22.77 11.52
CA SER A 829 4.68 -21.70 12.51
C SER A 829 5.38 -20.51 11.85
N LEU A 830 4.71 -19.36 11.80
CA LEU A 830 5.24 -18.11 11.24
C LEU A 830 5.90 -17.28 12.33
N GLU A 831 6.91 -17.89 12.95
CA GLU A 831 7.81 -17.24 13.89
C GLU A 831 8.53 -16.08 13.17
N ASN A 832 8.41 -14.84 13.68
CA ASN A 832 8.96 -13.55 13.16
C ASN A 832 8.06 -12.65 12.26
N ILE A 833 6.78 -12.96 12.02
CA ILE A 833 5.90 -12.13 11.18
C ILE A 833 4.88 -11.39 12.07
N GLU A 834 4.93 -10.04 12.11
CA GLU A 834 4.04 -9.21 12.93
C GLU A 834 2.58 -9.25 12.43
N SER A 835 1.66 -9.39 13.37
CA SER A 835 0.31 -9.93 13.19
C SER A 835 -0.75 -9.00 12.59
N SER A 836 -0.38 -7.83 12.06
CA SER A 836 -1.39 -6.78 11.93
C SER A 836 -2.36 -6.94 10.76
N ASN A 837 -1.99 -7.61 9.65
CA ASN A 837 -2.87 -7.86 8.50
C ASN A 837 -2.39 -9.06 7.65
N ASN A 838 -2.51 -10.27 8.18
CA ASN A 838 -1.99 -11.48 7.51
C ASN A 838 -2.84 -11.88 6.29
N TYR A 839 -2.43 -11.44 5.11
CA TYR A 839 -2.82 -12.06 3.86
C TYR A 839 -1.62 -12.74 3.18
N ALA A 840 -1.92 -13.76 2.38
CA ALA A 840 -0.91 -14.53 1.65
C ALA A 840 -1.09 -14.36 0.14
N ILE A 841 0.01 -14.33 -0.59
CA ILE A 841 0.02 -14.34 -2.05
C ILE A 841 0.68 -15.63 -2.51
N PRO A 842 -0.08 -16.62 -3.01
CA PRO A 842 0.49 -17.83 -3.58
C PRO A 842 1.36 -17.50 -4.80
N VAL A 843 2.54 -18.11 -4.88
CA VAL A 843 3.37 -18.07 -6.09
C VAL A 843 2.89 -19.17 -7.03
N LEU A 844 2.19 -18.79 -8.10
CA LEU A 844 1.65 -19.76 -9.05
C LEU A 844 2.75 -20.68 -9.60
N HIS A 845 2.47 -21.97 -9.65
CA HIS A 845 3.37 -23.03 -10.10
C HIS A 845 4.63 -23.23 -9.24
N GLN A 846 4.63 -22.77 -7.98
CA GLN A 846 5.67 -23.04 -6.99
C GLN A 846 5.07 -23.28 -5.60
N THR A 847 5.82 -23.99 -4.75
CA THR A 847 5.41 -24.26 -3.36
C THR A 847 5.82 -23.15 -2.39
N LYS A 848 5.53 -21.91 -2.78
CA LYS A 848 5.87 -20.70 -2.02
C LYS A 848 4.67 -19.78 -1.87
N ILE A 849 4.65 -19.05 -0.76
CA ILE A 849 3.70 -17.95 -0.49
C ILE A 849 4.49 -16.71 -0.09
N LEU A 850 3.99 -15.52 -0.45
CA LEU A 850 4.45 -14.26 0.10
C LEU A 850 3.50 -13.83 1.23
N ILE A 851 4.07 -13.34 2.34
CA ILE A 851 3.34 -12.89 3.52
C ILE A 851 3.88 -11.51 3.89
N ASN A 852 3.02 -10.50 3.99
CA ASN A 852 3.44 -9.17 4.41
C ASN A 852 3.67 -9.15 5.94
N ASP A 853 4.88 -8.80 6.38
CA ASP A 853 5.23 -8.70 7.81
C ASP A 853 5.18 -7.27 8.37
N GLY A 854 4.69 -6.31 7.56
CA GLY A 854 4.65 -4.88 7.84
C GLY A 854 5.80 -4.10 7.20
N GLU A 855 6.93 -4.75 6.88
CA GLU A 855 8.08 -4.11 6.23
C GLU A 855 8.46 -4.79 4.90
N TYR A 856 8.37 -6.11 4.83
CA TYR A 856 8.72 -6.94 3.70
C TYR A 856 7.58 -7.90 3.36
N ASN A 857 7.44 -8.21 2.07
CA ASN A 857 6.73 -9.39 1.62
C ASN A 857 7.67 -10.60 1.74
N GLN A 858 7.53 -11.34 2.84
CA GLN A 858 8.31 -12.51 3.22
C GLN A 858 7.89 -13.75 2.42
N ILE A 859 8.83 -14.38 1.74
CA ILE A 859 8.65 -15.59 0.96
C ILE A 859 8.90 -16.82 1.83
N TYR A 860 7.83 -17.59 2.05
CA TYR A 860 7.86 -18.84 2.78
C TYR A 860 7.68 -20.02 1.84
N ASP A 861 8.63 -20.96 1.84
CA ASP A 861 8.55 -22.22 1.12
C ASP A 861 7.86 -23.25 2.04
N TYR A 862 6.59 -23.54 1.74
CA TYR A 862 5.78 -24.41 2.59
C TYR A 862 6.05 -25.91 2.37
N LYS A 863 6.72 -26.28 1.27
CA LYS A 863 7.22 -27.64 1.07
C LYS A 863 8.43 -27.90 1.96
N LYS A 864 9.36 -26.94 2.06
CA LYS A 864 10.57 -27.00 2.90
C LYS A 864 10.39 -26.48 4.34
N GLU A 865 9.26 -25.86 4.64
CA GLU A 865 8.89 -25.30 5.96
C GLU A 865 9.85 -24.23 6.48
N GLN A 866 10.29 -23.35 5.59
CA GLN A 866 11.28 -22.33 5.93
C GLN A 866 11.05 -21.02 5.19
N LEU A 867 11.42 -19.94 5.86
CA LEU A 867 11.55 -18.63 5.25
C LEU A 867 12.78 -18.62 4.33
N VAL A 868 12.63 -18.07 3.12
CA VAL A 868 13.65 -18.13 2.06
C VAL A 868 14.23 -16.75 1.78
N ALA A 869 13.36 -15.80 1.47
CA ALA A 869 13.72 -14.41 1.19
C ALA A 869 12.56 -13.50 1.57
N GLY A 870 12.76 -12.19 1.49
CA GLY A 870 11.72 -11.19 1.57
C GLY A 870 12.06 -10.01 0.67
N ILE A 871 11.03 -9.32 0.18
CA ILE A 871 11.17 -8.18 -0.73
C ILE A 871 10.38 -6.97 -0.21
N LYS A 872 11.03 -5.80 -0.20
CA LYS A 872 10.42 -4.52 0.17
C LYS A 872 9.71 -3.91 -1.03
N LEU A 873 8.64 -4.56 -1.45
CA LEU A 873 7.78 -4.17 -2.56
C LEU A 873 6.38 -4.71 -2.29
N ASP A 874 5.34 -3.88 -2.44
CA ASP A 874 3.95 -4.33 -2.29
C ASP A 874 3.56 -5.27 -3.42
N VAL A 875 3.51 -6.57 -3.15
CA VAL A 875 3.17 -7.55 -4.18
C VAL A 875 1.66 -7.71 -4.25
N THR A 876 1.10 -7.77 -5.46
CA THR A 876 -0.31 -8.10 -5.68
C THR A 876 -0.48 -9.49 -6.28
N LYS A 877 0.44 -9.93 -7.14
CA LYS A 877 0.47 -11.26 -7.75
C LYS A 877 1.90 -11.76 -7.94
N ALA A 878 2.07 -13.07 -7.89
CA ALA A 878 3.36 -13.72 -8.11
C ALA A 878 3.23 -15.02 -8.93
N ARG A 879 4.19 -15.27 -9.81
CA ARG A 879 4.27 -16.48 -10.63
C ARG A 879 5.71 -16.98 -10.74
N ALA A 880 5.88 -18.29 -10.76
CA ALA A 880 7.15 -18.93 -11.02
C ALA A 880 7.71 -18.61 -12.42
N MET A 881 9.02 -18.36 -12.50
CA MET A 881 9.77 -18.27 -13.75
C MET A 881 10.79 -19.41 -13.86
N ASN A 882 11.38 -19.58 -15.04
CA ASN A 882 12.52 -20.48 -15.22
C ASN A 882 13.74 -19.94 -14.45
N GLY A 883 14.68 -20.84 -14.14
CA GLY A 883 15.91 -20.49 -13.43
C GLY A 883 15.72 -20.15 -11.95
N GLY A 884 14.54 -20.44 -11.38
CA GLY A 884 14.26 -20.24 -9.95
C GLY A 884 13.82 -18.82 -9.59
N ARG A 885 13.62 -17.93 -10.56
CA ARG A 885 13.13 -16.57 -10.33
C ARG A 885 11.62 -16.54 -10.14
N ILE A 886 11.12 -15.40 -9.65
CA ILE A 886 9.69 -15.13 -9.46
C ILE A 886 9.34 -13.87 -10.25
N LEU A 887 8.30 -13.94 -11.08
CA LEU A 887 7.66 -12.77 -11.66
C LEU A 887 6.73 -12.17 -10.62
N ILE A 888 6.95 -10.90 -10.31
CA ILE A 888 6.19 -10.13 -9.33
C ILE A 888 5.45 -9.00 -10.04
N GLU A 889 4.18 -8.85 -9.69
CA GLU A 889 3.34 -7.73 -10.09
C GLU A 889 3.18 -6.78 -8.90
N ASN A 890 3.51 -5.50 -9.12
CA ASN A 890 3.22 -4.40 -8.20
C ASN A 890 2.48 -3.34 -9.00
N ASN A 891 1.21 -3.11 -8.67
CA ASN A 891 0.40 -2.02 -9.21
C ASN A 891 0.39 -1.91 -10.76
N GLY A 892 0.41 -3.06 -11.45
CA GLY A 892 0.43 -3.16 -12.91
C GLY A 892 1.82 -3.18 -13.54
N GLN A 893 2.87 -2.87 -12.77
CA GLN A 893 4.27 -2.98 -13.18
C GLN A 893 4.83 -4.38 -12.89
N LEU A 894 5.78 -4.80 -13.72
CA LEU A 894 6.35 -6.14 -13.72
C LEU A 894 7.82 -6.14 -13.32
N TYR A 895 8.17 -7.06 -12.42
CA TYR A 895 9.52 -7.25 -11.91
C TYR A 895 9.90 -8.73 -11.91
N ALA A 896 11.16 -9.03 -12.23
CA ALA A 896 11.75 -10.33 -11.93
C ALA A 896 12.50 -10.22 -10.60
N PHE A 897 12.22 -11.15 -9.69
CA PHE A 897 12.88 -11.25 -8.39
C PHE A 897 13.67 -12.55 -8.28
N ASP A 898 14.92 -12.43 -7.83
CA ASP A 898 15.77 -13.56 -7.49
C ASP A 898 15.71 -13.80 -5.97
N ASP A 899 15.05 -14.89 -5.57
CA ASP A 899 14.93 -15.30 -4.17
C ASP A 899 16.11 -16.15 -3.67
N GLY A 900 17.20 -16.24 -4.45
CA GLY A 900 18.46 -16.86 -4.05
C GLY A 900 19.08 -16.21 -2.82
N CYS A 901 19.78 -16.99 -2.00
CA CYS A 901 20.40 -16.52 -0.77
C CYS A 901 21.65 -15.66 -1.04
N ASP A 902 21.73 -14.47 -0.44
CA ASP A 902 22.79 -13.49 -0.69
C ASP A 902 24.03 -13.66 0.21
N PHE A 903 24.02 -14.64 1.11
CA PHE A 903 25.12 -14.89 2.03
C PHE A 903 25.36 -16.37 2.26
N LYS A 904 26.53 -16.69 2.80
CA LYS A 904 26.91 -18.04 3.25
C LYS A 904 27.38 -17.98 4.68
N LEU A 905 26.93 -18.92 5.50
CA LEU A 905 27.49 -19.16 6.83
C LEU A 905 28.79 -19.96 6.72
N VAL A 906 29.83 -19.51 7.42
CA VAL A 906 31.17 -20.10 7.44
C VAL A 906 31.61 -20.27 8.90
N ASP A 907 32.49 -21.23 9.18
CA ASP A 907 33.01 -21.51 10.53
C ASP A 907 31.92 -21.78 11.58
N PHE A 908 30.81 -22.40 11.17
CA PHE A 908 29.70 -22.77 12.04
C PHE A 908 30.06 -24.00 12.91
N ASN A 909 30.74 -23.76 14.04
CA ASN A 909 31.21 -24.83 14.93
C ASN A 909 30.32 -24.97 16.18
N LYS A 910 29.91 -26.21 16.49
CA LYS A 910 29.23 -26.55 17.76
C LYS A 910 30.23 -26.46 18.92
N HIS A 911 29.93 -25.64 19.92
CA HIS A 911 30.65 -25.61 21.19
C HIS A 911 29.73 -26.01 22.34
N SER A 912 30.25 -26.86 23.22
CA SER A 912 29.51 -27.53 24.29
C SER A 912 29.16 -26.65 25.50
N ASP A 913 29.43 -25.34 25.45
CA ASP A 913 29.24 -24.38 26.56
C ASP A 913 28.17 -23.30 26.28
N GLY A 914 27.39 -23.47 25.21
CA GLY A 914 26.34 -22.52 24.81
C GLY A 914 26.85 -21.23 24.16
N LYS A 915 28.18 -21.08 23.96
CA LYS A 915 28.75 -19.96 23.18
C LYS A 915 28.97 -20.38 21.74
N MET A 916 28.14 -19.86 20.85
CA MET A 916 28.28 -20.07 19.42
C MET A 916 29.09 -18.93 18.80
N LYS A 917 30.06 -19.29 17.95
CA LYS A 917 30.73 -18.35 17.05
C LYS A 917 30.50 -18.80 15.63
N PHE A 918 30.15 -17.86 14.77
CA PHE A 918 30.03 -18.12 13.35
C PHE A 918 30.50 -16.90 12.56
N LYS A 919 30.84 -17.14 11.31
CA LYS A 919 31.13 -16.09 10.34
C LYS A 919 30.11 -16.12 9.23
N TYR A 920 29.93 -15.00 8.55
CA TYR A 920 29.22 -15.00 7.28
C TYR A 920 30.04 -14.31 6.19
N GLN A 921 29.82 -14.75 4.95
CA GLN A 921 30.38 -14.16 3.74
C GLN A 921 29.23 -13.71 2.86
N SER A 922 29.30 -12.46 2.40
CA SER A 922 28.45 -11.90 1.36
C SER A 922 29.30 -10.98 0.50
N ASP A 923 28.95 -10.91 -0.78
CA ASP A 923 29.50 -9.94 -1.73
C ASP A 923 28.75 -8.61 -1.68
N LYS A 924 27.66 -8.55 -0.89
CA LYS A 924 26.89 -7.34 -0.60
C LYS A 924 27.26 -6.76 0.77
N ASN A 925 26.91 -5.50 1.00
CA ASN A 925 26.90 -4.91 2.33
C ASN A 925 25.51 -5.06 2.92
N GLY A 926 25.43 -5.42 4.19
CA GLY A 926 24.16 -5.76 4.79
C GLY A 926 24.27 -6.07 6.27
N GLN A 927 23.12 -6.22 6.90
CA GLN A 927 22.99 -6.47 8.32
C GLN A 927 22.55 -7.92 8.56
N MET A 928 23.17 -8.58 9.52
CA MET A 928 22.74 -9.90 9.99
C MET A 928 21.87 -9.74 11.22
N SER A 929 20.64 -10.26 11.13
CA SER A 929 19.76 -10.47 12.27
C SER A 929 19.65 -11.96 12.55
N VAL A 930 19.77 -12.34 13.81
CA VAL A 930 19.63 -13.74 14.25
C VAL A 930 18.42 -13.84 15.15
N TYR A 931 17.52 -14.73 14.77
CA TYR A 931 16.33 -15.05 15.53
C TYR A 931 16.46 -16.45 16.10
N ASP A 932 16.11 -16.62 17.37
CA ASP A 932 15.99 -17.92 18.02
C ASP A 932 14.52 -18.18 18.35
N GLN A 933 13.94 -19.21 17.73
CA GLN A 933 12.51 -19.55 17.90
C GLN A 933 11.58 -18.35 17.71
N GLY A 934 11.84 -17.53 16.69
CA GLY A 934 11.01 -16.36 16.40
C GLY A 934 11.34 -15.09 17.18
N LYS A 935 12.35 -15.13 18.06
CA LYS A 935 12.73 -13.96 18.86
C LYS A 935 14.07 -13.43 18.42
N LEU A 936 14.13 -12.14 18.13
CA LEU A 936 15.38 -11.46 17.80
C LEU A 936 16.34 -11.57 19.00
N VAL A 937 17.49 -12.22 18.80
CA VAL A 937 18.51 -12.40 19.83
C VAL A 937 19.78 -11.62 19.55
N LEU A 938 19.99 -11.23 18.29
CA LEU A 938 21.15 -10.46 17.87
C LEU A 938 20.88 -9.71 16.58
N VAL A 939 21.37 -8.47 16.51
CA VAL A 939 21.59 -7.74 15.27
C VAL A 939 23.09 -7.40 15.22
N SER A 940 23.75 -7.66 14.09
CA SER A 940 25.18 -7.39 13.93
C SER A 940 25.56 -7.06 12.50
N ASN A 941 26.48 -6.12 12.36
CA ASN A 941 27.17 -5.81 11.09
C ASN A 941 28.55 -6.45 11.04
N ASP A 942 29.06 -6.98 12.16
CA ASP A 942 30.35 -7.67 12.19
C ASP A 942 30.22 -9.02 11.48
N LYS A 943 31.16 -9.30 10.58
CA LYS A 943 31.26 -10.62 9.91
C LYS A 943 31.51 -11.76 10.89
N ASP A 944 32.08 -11.45 12.06
CA ASP A 944 32.39 -12.38 13.13
C ASP A 944 31.39 -12.22 14.27
N ILE A 945 30.46 -13.18 14.39
CA ILE A 945 29.36 -13.09 15.35
C ILE A 945 29.56 -14.08 16.49
N SER A 946 29.28 -13.62 17.71
CA SER A 946 29.21 -14.46 18.91
C SER A 946 27.83 -14.38 19.54
N LEU A 947 27.18 -15.53 19.70
CA LEU A 947 25.85 -15.67 20.30
C LEU A 947 25.94 -16.59 21.52
N LYS A 948 25.16 -16.31 22.56
CA LYS A 948 25.03 -17.21 23.71
C LYS A 948 23.62 -17.78 23.77
N LEU A 949 23.52 -19.11 23.69
CA LEU A 949 22.28 -19.86 23.75
C LEU A 949 22.16 -20.58 25.10
N LEU A 950 20.91 -20.87 25.49
CA LEU A 950 20.61 -21.65 26.69
C LEU A 950 20.71 -23.17 26.40
N GLU A 951 20.56 -24.01 27.42
CA GLU A 951 20.45 -25.46 27.24
C GLU A 951 19.13 -25.79 26.51
N GLY A 952 19.20 -26.55 25.41
CA GLY A 952 18.02 -26.95 24.66
C GLY A 952 18.21 -27.00 23.15
N LYS A 953 17.10 -27.22 22.45
CA LYS A 953 17.02 -27.21 20.98
C LYS A 953 16.57 -25.84 20.50
N HIS A 954 17.38 -25.23 19.66
CA HIS A 954 17.21 -23.90 19.10
C HIS A 954 16.97 -23.99 17.59
N LYS A 955 15.98 -23.26 17.09
CA LYS A 955 15.75 -23.05 15.66
C LYS A 955 16.22 -21.63 15.35
N LEU A 956 17.40 -21.53 14.76
CA LEU A 956 18.01 -20.26 14.42
C LEU A 956 17.65 -19.87 12.98
N THR A 957 17.15 -18.66 12.81
CA THR A 957 16.97 -18.03 11.50
C THR A 957 17.98 -16.91 11.38
N PHE A 958 18.92 -17.06 10.46
CA PHE A 958 19.89 -16.03 10.08
C PHE A 958 19.29 -15.25 8.94
N SER A 959 19.02 -13.97 9.15
CA SER A 959 18.40 -13.09 8.17
C SER A 959 19.41 -12.03 7.76
N TYR A 960 19.76 -12.00 6.49
CA TYR A 960 20.70 -11.04 5.93
C TYR A 960 19.94 -10.04 5.06
N ASN A 961 19.89 -8.79 5.50
CA ASN A 961 19.28 -7.68 4.79
C ASN A 961 20.36 -6.96 3.98
N ASP A 962 20.18 -6.87 2.66
CA ASP A 962 21.16 -6.28 1.75
C ASP A 962 21.07 -4.74 1.65
N ASN A 963 20.19 -4.12 2.44
CA ASN A 963 19.89 -2.69 2.45
C ASN A 963 19.40 -2.13 1.09
N ALA A 964 19.14 -2.98 0.10
CA ALA A 964 18.64 -2.63 -1.23
C ALA A 964 17.20 -3.13 -1.46
N GLY A 965 16.49 -3.47 -0.38
CA GLY A 965 15.10 -3.92 -0.41
C GLY A 965 14.93 -5.44 -0.46
N LYS A 966 16.01 -6.23 -0.33
CA LYS A 966 15.92 -7.69 -0.20
C LYS A 966 16.48 -8.17 1.15
N ILE A 967 15.79 -9.15 1.71
CA ILE A 967 16.27 -9.92 2.86
C ILE A 967 16.33 -11.40 2.48
N THR A 968 17.35 -12.13 2.94
CA THR A 968 17.47 -13.58 2.68
C THR A 968 17.73 -14.34 3.95
N HIS A 969 17.31 -15.62 3.97
CA HIS A 969 17.31 -16.39 5.20
C HIS A 969 18.04 -17.72 5.07
N ILE A 970 18.81 -18.07 6.10
CA ILE A 970 19.31 -19.43 6.32
C ILE A 970 18.77 -19.92 7.66
N ASN A 971 18.14 -21.09 7.65
CA ASN A 971 17.60 -21.72 8.85
C ASN A 971 18.52 -22.85 9.31
N GLN A 972 18.83 -22.92 10.61
CA GLN A 972 19.66 -23.96 11.21
C GLN A 972 19.06 -24.43 12.52
N VAL A 973 19.17 -25.73 12.79
CA VAL A 973 18.78 -26.31 14.08
C VAL A 973 20.04 -26.62 14.88
N VAL A 974 20.15 -26.00 16.06
CA VAL A 974 21.28 -26.18 16.98
C VAL A 974 20.78 -26.80 18.27
N GLU A 975 21.52 -27.76 18.80
CA GLU A 975 21.24 -28.36 20.10
C GLU A 975 22.43 -28.07 21.03
N VAL A 976 22.14 -27.39 22.15
CA VAL A 976 23.13 -27.04 23.16
C VAL A 976 23.05 -28.06 24.27
N GLU A 977 24.08 -28.89 24.37
CA GLU A 977 24.17 -29.95 25.38
C GLU A 977 24.35 -29.38 26.79
N LYS A 978 23.79 -30.09 27.77
CA LYS A 978 23.95 -29.82 29.19
C LYS A 978 25.42 -29.86 29.59
N THR A 979 26.01 -28.72 29.92
CA THR A 979 27.29 -28.70 30.63
C THR A 979 27.09 -29.39 31.98
N SER A 980 27.66 -30.58 32.13
CA SER A 980 27.45 -31.45 33.29
C SER A 980 28.12 -30.91 34.57
N VAL A 981 27.64 -29.79 35.11
CA VAL A 981 27.91 -29.40 36.51
C VAL A 981 27.47 -30.55 37.43
N PHE A 982 26.45 -31.32 37.04
CA PHE A 982 26.00 -32.53 37.72
C PHE A 982 27.02 -33.69 37.72
N ARG A 983 27.86 -33.86 36.68
CA ARG A 983 28.96 -34.85 36.72
C ARG A 983 30.05 -34.41 37.69
N TYR A 984 30.38 -33.12 37.72
CA TYR A 984 31.34 -32.59 38.70
C TYR A 984 30.81 -32.68 40.13
N LEU A 985 29.52 -32.42 40.37
CA LEU A 985 28.88 -32.59 41.67
C LEU A 985 28.81 -34.06 42.12
N ILE A 986 28.52 -34.99 41.21
CA ILE A 986 28.56 -36.44 41.50
C ILE A 986 30.00 -36.90 41.79
N ILE A 987 31.00 -36.43 41.03
CA ILE A 987 32.41 -36.72 41.28
C ILE A 987 32.87 -36.12 42.62
N LEU A 988 32.42 -34.90 42.95
CA LEU A 988 32.72 -34.24 44.23
C LEU A 988 32.06 -34.97 45.40
N CYS A 989 30.79 -35.38 45.26
CA CYS A 989 30.08 -36.19 46.25
C CYS A 989 30.72 -37.58 46.41
N ALA A 990 31.16 -38.22 45.33
CA ALA A 990 31.90 -39.49 45.38
C ALA A 990 33.26 -39.32 46.09
N LEU A 991 33.99 -38.24 45.84
CA LEU A 991 35.24 -37.91 46.53
C LEU A 991 35.02 -37.58 48.02
N ILE A 992 33.93 -36.90 48.38
CA ILE A 992 33.56 -36.60 49.77
C ILE A 992 33.17 -37.89 50.51
N ILE A 993 32.46 -38.82 49.86
CA ILE A 993 32.10 -40.12 50.45
C ILE A 993 33.35 -40.99 50.62
N PHE A 994 34.26 -41.01 49.64
CA PHE A 994 35.54 -41.75 49.75
C PHE A 994 36.45 -41.17 50.83
N SER A 995 36.53 -39.85 50.97
CA SER A 995 37.34 -39.19 52.02
C SER A 995 36.70 -39.28 53.42
N GLY A 996 35.38 -39.21 53.53
CA GLY A 996 34.64 -39.43 54.77
C GLY A 996 34.69 -40.89 55.26
N GLY A 997 34.67 -41.86 54.34
CA GLY A 997 34.85 -43.29 54.65
C GLY A 997 36.25 -43.63 55.17
N LEU A 998 37.30 -42.98 54.66
CA LEU A 998 38.68 -43.17 55.13
C LEU A 998 38.94 -42.54 56.51
N LEU A 999 38.25 -41.44 56.84
CA LEU A 999 38.34 -40.77 58.15
C LEU A 999 37.58 -41.52 59.25
N LEU A 1000 36.50 -42.25 58.94
CA LEU A 1000 35.75 -43.05 59.92
C LEU A 1000 36.41 -44.40 60.27
N VAL A 1001 37.29 -44.92 59.41
CA VAL A 1001 38.04 -46.17 59.68
C VAL A 1001 39.29 -45.93 60.57
N ILE A 1002 39.75 -44.68 60.70
CA ILE A 1002 40.93 -44.33 61.52
C ILE A 1002 40.52 -43.70 62.88
N TYR A 1003 39.24 -43.41 63.09
CA TYR A 1003 38.74 -42.67 64.26
C TYR A 1003 38.09 -43.54 65.36
N PRO A 1004 38.75 -44.62 65.83
CA PRO A 1004 38.65 -44.94 67.25
C PRO A 1004 40.01 -45.36 67.82
N LYS A 1005 40.91 -44.40 68.08
CA LYS A 1005 42.04 -44.65 69.01
C LYS A 1005 42.58 -43.48 69.81
N TYR A 1006 42.04 -42.28 69.73
CA TYR A 1006 42.54 -41.17 70.54
C TYR A 1006 41.42 -40.27 71.08
N ARG A 1007 40.96 -40.57 72.30
CA ARG A 1007 40.70 -39.55 73.33
C ARG A 1007 40.60 -40.17 74.73
N LEU A 1008 41.64 -39.92 75.53
CA LEU A 1008 41.59 -39.88 76.98
C LEU A 1008 42.01 -38.47 77.43
N LYS A 1009 41.18 -37.91 78.33
CA LYS A 1009 41.42 -36.84 79.32
C LYS A 1009 41.39 -35.34 78.94
N LYS A 1010 40.27 -34.73 79.39
CA LYS A 1010 40.07 -33.56 80.30
C LYS A 1010 40.93 -32.28 80.18
N GLY A 1011 40.20 -31.15 80.24
CA GLY A 1011 40.65 -29.86 80.81
C GLY A 1011 40.05 -28.64 80.08
N SER A 1012 38.77 -28.30 80.25
CA SER A 1012 38.23 -27.23 81.14
C SER A 1012 38.57 -25.76 80.76
N VAL A 1013 37.49 -25.01 80.44
CA VAL A 1013 37.13 -23.64 80.96
C VAL A 1013 37.98 -22.45 80.48
N LYS A 1014 37.50 -21.25 80.10
CA LYS A 1014 36.19 -20.56 80.02
C LYS A 1014 36.33 -19.25 79.20
N TYR A 1015 35.22 -18.83 78.58
CA TYR A 1015 34.61 -17.49 78.35
C TYR A 1015 35.40 -16.23 77.90
N GLY A 1016 34.74 -15.54 76.94
CA GLY A 1016 34.48 -14.09 76.93
C GLY A 1016 34.52 -13.53 75.49
N LYS A 1017 33.42 -13.35 74.75
CA LYS A 1017 32.32 -12.34 74.77
C LYS A 1017 32.59 -11.06 73.94
N ASP A 1018 31.56 -10.75 73.12
CA ASP A 1018 31.13 -9.49 72.49
C ASP A 1018 32.08 -8.89 71.41
N ASN A 1019 31.69 -8.53 70.19
CA ASN A 1019 30.41 -8.22 69.54
C ASN A 1019 30.25 -8.96 68.20
#